data_AF-A0A8C3BJU1-F1
#
_entry.id   AF-A0A8C3BJU1-F1
#
_cell.length_a   1.000
_cell.length_b   1.000
_cell.length_c   1.000
_cell.angle_alpha   90.00
_cell.angle_beta   90.00
_cell.angle_gamma   90.00
#
_symmetry.space_group_name_H-M   'P 1'
#
loop_
_entity.id
_entity.type
_entity.pdbx_description
1 polymer ?
#
loop_
_entity_poly.entity_id
_entity_poly.type
_entity_poly.pdbx_seq_one_letter_code
_entity_poly.pdbx_strand_id
1 'polypeptide(L)'
;MRAGRVALPAAGARGRPGSRRARSRGAGDGRGACTALPPSPPSTSGACALAVSCRPWDSAACEGRERRGRDGRRRGNRGGEGSGCPAVRHRGGPGNLEADTGGRPAAAEGPPRRPGEERRARGAPGAGRAQGGQRGARRRCGTRGAPWGVQRQDRSGLGRLWPVWRPGLCLSWVVRGQQRVEKRVQCAQPACVGLRLCWHVEIGSATMPGSLPVNVESCWPKDVGIVALEIYFPSQYVDQTELEKYDGVDAGKYTIGLGQSKMGFCSDREDINSLSLTVVQKLMERNNLSYDCIGRLEVGTETIIDKSKSVKTVLMQLFEESGNTDVEGIDTTNACYGGTAALFNAVNWIESSSWDGRYALVVAGDIAVYAAGNARPTGGAGAVAMLIGPNAPLIFERGLRGTHMQHAYDFYKPDMVSEYPVVDGKLSIQCYLSALDRCYTVYRNKIHAQWQKEGTDRRFTLNDFGFMIFHSPYCKLVQKSVARLLLNDFLSDQNPETASGIFSGLEAFRDIKLEDTYFDRDVEKAFMKASAELFNQKTKASLLVSNQNGNMYTPSVYGCLASLLAQYSPEHLAGQRISVFSYGSGFAATLYSIRVTQDATPGSALDKITASLSDLKTRLDSRKCIAPDVFVENMKIRQETHHLANYIPQCSVEDLFEGTWYLVRVDEKHRRTYARRPIMGDGPLEAGVEVVHPGIVHEHIPSPAKKVPRIPATTESEGVTVAISNGEH
;
A
#
# COMPACT_ATOMS: atom_id res chain seq x y z
N MET A 1 -74.45 -24.66 -13.93
CA MET A 1 -74.92 -23.30 -14.30
C MET A 1 -74.02 -22.31 -13.56
N ARG A 2 -73.42 -21.24 -14.10
CA ARG A 2 -73.07 -20.76 -15.47
C ARG A 2 -71.58 -20.32 -15.36
N ALA A 3 -70.61 -20.73 -16.21
CA ALA A 3 -70.24 -20.19 -17.55
C ALA A 3 -69.87 -18.68 -17.54
N GLY A 4 -68.76 -18.18 -18.11
CA GLY A 4 -67.61 -18.73 -18.89
C GLY A 4 -66.25 -18.09 -18.51
N ARG A 5 -65.05 -18.38 -19.07
CA ARG A 5 -64.56 -18.74 -20.44
C ARG A 5 -64.59 -17.55 -21.45
N VAL A 6 -63.58 -17.25 -22.30
CA VAL A 6 -62.21 -17.82 -22.51
C VAL A 6 -61.29 -16.95 -23.44
N ALA A 7 -59.95 -17.10 -23.31
CA ALA A 7 -58.83 -16.98 -24.31
C ALA A 7 -58.43 -15.66 -25.05
N LEU A 8 -57.20 -15.74 -25.62
CA LEU A 8 -56.47 -14.83 -26.54
C LEU A 8 -56.94 -14.98 -28.01
N PRO A 9 -56.47 -14.13 -28.96
CA PRO A 9 -55.37 -14.57 -29.85
C PRO A 9 -54.37 -13.46 -30.24
N ALA A 10 -53.51 -13.71 -31.23
CA ALA A 10 -52.40 -12.83 -31.66
C ALA A 10 -52.32 -12.64 -33.20
N ALA A 11 -51.30 -11.88 -33.65
CA ALA A 11 -50.84 -11.62 -35.03
C ALA A 11 -51.54 -10.51 -35.85
N GLY A 12 -50.72 -9.80 -36.65
CA GLY A 12 -51.09 -8.71 -37.56
C GLY A 12 -49.83 -7.94 -38.01
N ALA A 13 -49.72 -7.54 -39.29
CA ALA A 13 -48.43 -7.06 -39.84
C ALA A 13 -48.56 -5.99 -40.94
N ARG A 14 -47.44 -5.26 -41.14
CA ARG A 14 -47.11 -4.33 -42.26
C ARG A 14 -47.88 -2.99 -42.33
N GLY A 15 -47.16 -1.92 -42.66
CA GLY A 15 -47.75 -0.65 -43.12
C GLY A 15 -46.87 0.58 -42.92
N ARG A 16 -46.16 1.05 -43.96
CA ARG A 16 -45.66 2.45 -44.06
C ARG A 16 -46.67 3.28 -44.86
N PRO A 17 -46.85 4.56 -44.51
CA PRO A 17 -46.44 5.62 -45.43
C PRO A 17 -45.68 6.77 -44.72
N GLY A 18 -45.07 7.74 -45.41
CA GLY A 18 -44.86 7.81 -46.86
C GLY A 18 -44.67 9.22 -47.45
N SER A 19 -43.66 10.00 -47.01
CA SER A 19 -43.26 11.31 -47.59
C SER A 19 -44.24 12.49 -47.29
N ARG A 20 -43.99 13.79 -47.59
CA ARG A 20 -43.17 14.39 -48.67
C ARG A 20 -42.86 15.91 -48.48
N ARG A 21 -41.58 16.32 -48.60
CA ARG A 21 -41.07 17.67 -49.04
C ARG A 21 -41.44 18.88 -48.12
N ALA A 22 -40.87 20.09 -48.26
CA ALA A 22 -39.98 20.70 -49.28
C ALA A 22 -38.94 21.66 -48.62
N ARG A 23 -37.65 21.70 -49.01
CA ARG A 23 -36.96 22.44 -50.11
C ARG A 23 -36.58 23.92 -49.88
N SER A 24 -35.27 24.15 -49.74
CA SER A 24 -34.42 25.03 -50.60
C SER A 24 -32.97 24.55 -50.46
N ARG A 25 -32.15 24.24 -51.50
CA ARG A 25 -31.65 25.05 -52.65
C ARG A 25 -30.71 26.18 -52.21
N GLY A 26 -29.49 26.36 -52.75
CA GLY A 26 -28.69 25.60 -53.74
C GLY A 26 -27.24 25.36 -53.22
N ALA A 27 -26.43 24.43 -53.73
CA ALA A 27 -25.92 24.25 -55.10
C ALA A 27 -24.82 25.28 -55.48
N GLY A 28 -23.65 24.89 -55.98
CA GLY A 28 -23.12 23.53 -56.16
C GLY A 28 -21.81 23.47 -56.98
N ASP A 29 -21.25 22.26 -57.10
CA ASP A 29 -20.13 21.81 -57.96
C ASP A 29 -18.76 22.54 -57.90
N GLY A 30 -17.62 21.84 -57.95
CA GLY A 30 -17.41 20.38 -58.00
C GLY A 30 -15.96 19.99 -58.33
N ARG A 31 -15.72 18.67 -58.48
CA ARG A 31 -14.59 17.98 -59.18
C ARG A 31 -13.20 18.68 -59.11
N GLY A 32 -12.17 18.17 -58.44
CA GLY A 32 -11.86 16.79 -58.02
C GLY A 32 -10.75 16.19 -58.90
N ALA A 33 -9.56 15.96 -58.33
CA ALA A 33 -8.41 15.32 -58.98
C ALA A 33 -7.46 14.71 -57.93
N CYS A 34 -6.70 13.68 -58.32
CA CYS A 34 -5.66 13.07 -57.49
C CYS A 34 -4.26 13.41 -58.02
N THR A 35 -3.45 14.11 -57.23
CA THR A 35 -1.99 14.26 -57.39
C THR A 35 -1.42 14.45 -55.97
N ALA A 36 -0.55 13.57 -55.46
CA ALA A 36 0.82 13.26 -55.86
C ALA A 36 1.86 14.23 -55.27
N LEU A 37 2.90 13.67 -54.65
CA LEU A 37 4.02 14.37 -54.03
C LEU A 37 4.94 15.05 -55.07
N PRO A 38 5.42 16.27 -54.79
CA PRO A 38 6.69 16.79 -55.28
C PRO A 38 7.72 16.98 -54.11
N PRO A 39 9.02 17.21 -54.39
CA PRO A 39 10.05 16.44 -53.68
C PRO A 39 11.11 17.25 -52.93
N SER A 40 11.99 16.53 -52.23
CA SER A 40 13.24 17.06 -51.65
C SER A 40 14.23 17.52 -52.73
N PRO A 41 14.80 18.74 -52.64
CA PRO A 41 16.02 19.13 -53.35
C PRO A 41 17.29 18.64 -52.59
N PRO A 42 18.49 18.68 -53.22
CA PRO A 42 19.43 17.56 -53.08
C PRO A 42 20.63 17.80 -52.15
N SER A 43 21.33 16.70 -51.87
CA SER A 43 22.66 16.71 -51.28
C SER A 43 23.70 17.29 -52.25
N THR A 44 24.48 18.27 -51.78
CA THR A 44 25.74 18.68 -52.41
C THR A 44 26.89 18.50 -51.43
N SER A 45 27.91 17.77 -51.86
CA SER A 45 29.16 17.58 -51.10
C SER A 45 29.92 18.90 -50.94
N GLY A 46 30.25 19.26 -49.71
CA GLY A 46 31.06 20.44 -49.37
C GLY A 46 32.13 20.09 -48.35
N ALA A 47 33.24 19.51 -48.79
CA ALA A 47 34.39 19.25 -47.92
C ALA A 47 35.13 20.57 -47.65
N CYS A 48 35.20 21.00 -46.39
CA CYS A 48 36.09 22.06 -45.96
C CYS A 48 36.73 21.69 -44.63
N ALA A 49 38.00 21.29 -44.67
CA ALA A 49 38.77 21.01 -43.47
C ALA A 49 39.29 22.33 -42.86
N LEU A 50 39.05 22.53 -41.57
CA LEU A 50 39.77 23.53 -40.77
C LEU A 50 40.30 22.88 -39.50
N ALA A 51 41.54 22.40 -39.58
CA ALA A 51 42.26 21.92 -38.42
C ALA A 51 42.80 23.11 -37.62
N VAL A 52 42.43 23.21 -36.35
CA VAL A 52 43.10 24.09 -35.38
C VAL A 52 43.65 23.22 -34.26
N SER A 53 44.86 22.69 -34.48
CA SER A 53 45.63 22.01 -33.44
C SER A 53 46.41 23.04 -32.62
N CYS A 54 46.16 23.11 -31.31
CA CYS A 54 47.09 23.69 -30.35
C CYS A 54 47.32 22.72 -29.18
N ARG A 55 48.51 22.81 -28.58
CA ARG A 55 49.10 21.73 -27.76
C ARG A 55 48.80 21.86 -26.26
N PRO A 56 48.88 20.76 -25.49
CA PRO A 56 48.90 20.83 -24.02
C PRO A 56 50.12 21.60 -23.52
N TRP A 57 50.05 22.09 -22.28
CA TRP A 57 51.15 22.68 -21.53
C TRP A 57 51.43 21.85 -20.28
N ASP A 58 52.60 21.23 -20.22
CA ASP A 58 53.20 20.71 -18.99
C ASP A 58 54.13 21.78 -18.40
N SER A 59 53.96 22.10 -17.11
CA SER A 59 54.93 22.77 -16.23
C SER A 59 54.47 22.58 -14.79
N ALA A 60 55.00 21.62 -14.02
CA ALA A 60 56.35 21.54 -13.45
C ALA A 60 56.56 22.46 -12.23
N ALA A 61 56.49 21.83 -11.05
CA ALA A 61 57.16 22.10 -9.77
C ALA A 61 57.42 23.55 -9.28
N CYS A 62 57.03 23.80 -8.03
CA CYS A 62 57.82 24.64 -7.10
C CYS A 62 57.74 24.04 -5.68
N GLU A 63 58.87 23.96 -4.97
CA GLU A 63 59.00 23.28 -3.67
C GLU A 63 59.02 24.23 -2.46
N GLY A 64 58.75 23.66 -1.27
CA GLY A 64 59.34 24.09 0.02
C GLY A 64 58.42 24.93 0.92
N ARG A 65 58.18 24.56 2.19
CA ARG A 65 59.17 24.10 3.17
C ARG A 65 58.58 23.22 4.29
N GLU A 66 59.46 22.50 4.97
CA GLU A 66 59.17 21.62 6.11
C GLU A 66 58.86 22.37 7.42
N ARG A 67 58.30 21.64 8.41
CA ARG A 67 59.01 21.41 9.69
C ARG A 67 58.42 20.25 10.54
N ARG A 68 59.27 19.23 10.78
CA ARG A 68 59.50 18.47 12.04
C ARG A 68 58.28 18.17 12.96
N GLY A 69 57.91 16.94 13.32
CA GLY A 69 58.51 15.60 13.09
C GLY A 69 59.13 14.97 14.36
N ARG A 70 59.09 13.63 14.49
CA ARG A 70 59.95 12.85 15.41
C ARG A 70 60.04 11.36 15.03
N ASP A 71 61.25 10.80 15.09
CA ASP A 71 61.57 9.39 14.86
C ASP A 71 61.10 8.43 15.97
N GLY A 72 61.10 7.12 15.68
CA GLY A 72 61.67 6.21 16.69
C GLY A 72 61.55 4.68 16.55
N ARG A 73 62.38 4.04 15.70
CA ARG A 73 63.04 2.72 15.96
C ARG A 73 62.16 1.43 16.00
N ARG A 74 62.67 0.21 15.74
CA ARG A 74 63.75 -0.34 14.85
C ARG A 74 63.74 -1.90 14.96
N ARG A 75 64.42 -2.60 14.03
CA ARG A 75 64.68 -4.08 13.97
C ARG A 75 63.46 -4.93 13.55
N GLY A 76 63.53 -5.95 12.67
CA GLY A 76 64.62 -6.48 11.81
C GLY A 76 65.51 -7.58 12.44
N ASN A 77 66.10 -8.55 11.73
CA ASN A 77 66.03 -8.93 10.29
C ASN A 77 66.78 -10.29 10.05
N ARG A 78 66.46 -11.05 8.99
CA ARG A 78 67.17 -12.26 8.45
C ARG A 78 67.23 -13.49 9.39
N GLY A 79 67.45 -14.73 8.92
CA GLY A 79 67.61 -15.32 7.57
C GLY A 79 67.82 -16.86 7.70
N GLY A 80 68.01 -17.68 6.65
CA GLY A 80 67.89 -17.42 5.21
C GLY A 80 68.75 -18.37 4.35
N GLU A 81 68.12 -19.35 3.68
CA GLU A 81 68.65 -20.26 2.64
C GLU A 81 67.45 -21.06 2.04
N GLY A 82 67.49 -21.80 0.93
CA GLY A 82 68.55 -22.05 -0.07
C GLY A 82 68.69 -23.55 -0.42
N SER A 83 68.77 -24.02 -1.67
CA SER A 83 68.44 -23.44 -3.00
C SER A 83 68.30 -24.58 -4.05
N GLY A 84 67.67 -24.36 -5.22
CA GLY A 84 67.64 -25.36 -6.31
C GLY A 84 66.68 -25.07 -7.49
N CYS A 85 67.17 -25.27 -8.73
CA CYS A 85 66.47 -25.18 -10.04
C CYS A 85 67.32 -25.94 -11.09
N PRO A 86 66.83 -26.39 -12.28
CA PRO A 86 66.12 -25.53 -13.26
C PRO A 86 65.11 -26.18 -14.27
N ALA A 87 64.52 -25.32 -15.12
CA ALA A 87 64.16 -25.49 -16.56
C ALA A 87 63.53 -26.82 -17.08
N VAL A 88 62.26 -26.86 -17.55
CA VAL A 88 61.66 -26.31 -18.82
C VAL A 88 61.84 -27.17 -20.08
N ARG A 89 60.71 -27.64 -20.68
CA ARG A 89 60.35 -27.64 -22.13
C ARG A 89 58.98 -28.33 -22.37
N HIS A 90 58.37 -28.32 -23.56
CA HIS A 90 57.66 -27.24 -24.29
C HIS A 90 56.94 -27.83 -25.53
N ARG A 91 55.90 -27.15 -26.06
CA ARG A 91 55.14 -27.43 -27.33
C ARG A 91 54.08 -28.56 -27.23
N GLY A 92 52.89 -28.49 -27.85
CA GLY A 92 52.17 -27.37 -28.49
C GLY A 92 51.90 -27.53 -30.00
N GLY A 93 50.69 -27.17 -30.46
CA GLY A 93 50.36 -27.06 -31.90
C GLY A 93 48.89 -27.41 -32.24
N PRO A 94 48.31 -26.92 -33.37
CA PRO A 94 46.90 -26.52 -33.37
C PRO A 94 46.02 -26.89 -34.60
N GLY A 95 44.69 -26.85 -34.39
CA GLY A 95 43.69 -26.31 -35.32
C GLY A 95 43.23 -27.12 -36.55
N ASN A 96 41.93 -27.04 -36.87
CA ASN A 96 41.43 -26.44 -38.12
C ASN A 96 39.90 -26.20 -38.11
N LEU A 97 39.39 -25.48 -39.12
CA LEU A 97 37.97 -25.39 -39.48
C LEU A 97 37.64 -26.37 -40.62
N GLU A 98 36.38 -26.77 -40.75
CA GLU A 98 35.68 -26.81 -42.06
C GLU A 98 34.15 -26.85 -41.87
N ALA A 99 33.38 -26.87 -42.97
CA ALA A 99 31.93 -26.65 -42.96
C ALA A 99 31.18 -27.44 -44.06
N ASP A 100 29.86 -27.22 -44.11
CA ASP A 100 28.96 -27.30 -45.28
C ASP A 100 28.04 -28.53 -45.47
N THR A 101 26.83 -28.24 -45.98
CA THR A 101 25.72 -29.14 -46.39
C THR A 101 25.11 -30.04 -45.29
N GLY A 102 23.86 -30.53 -45.39
CA GLY A 102 22.77 -30.22 -46.33
C GLY A 102 21.80 -31.40 -46.50
N GLY A 103 20.48 -31.19 -46.34
CA GLY A 103 19.45 -32.16 -46.76
C GLY A 103 18.42 -32.64 -45.71
N ARG A 104 17.13 -32.45 -46.05
CA ARG A 104 15.93 -33.21 -45.61
C ARG A 104 15.38 -33.89 -46.87
N PRO A 105 14.67 -35.05 -46.86
CA PRO A 105 13.32 -35.15 -46.26
C PRO A 105 12.80 -36.55 -45.80
N ALA A 106 11.61 -36.57 -45.15
CA ALA A 106 10.57 -37.64 -45.15
C ALA A 106 10.92 -39.06 -44.62
N ALA A 107 9.97 -39.95 -44.24
CA ALA A 107 8.59 -39.89 -43.70
C ALA A 107 8.18 -41.30 -43.14
N ALA A 108 6.90 -41.48 -42.75
CA ALA A 108 6.25 -42.64 -42.07
C ALA A 108 6.28 -42.55 -40.52
N GLU A 109 5.20 -42.77 -39.74
CA GLU A 109 4.06 -43.74 -39.75
C GLU A 109 4.49 -45.19 -39.40
N GLY A 110 3.85 -45.93 -38.48
CA GLY A 110 2.59 -45.70 -37.75
C GLY A 110 2.44 -46.49 -36.42
N PRO A 111 1.21 -46.70 -35.89
CA PRO A 111 0.95 -47.11 -34.48
C PRO A 111 0.32 -48.53 -34.35
N PRO A 112 -0.62 -48.82 -33.41
CA PRO A 112 -0.50 -49.00 -31.96
C PRO A 112 -0.79 -50.46 -31.50
N ARG A 113 -0.91 -50.73 -30.19
CA ARG A 113 -1.56 -51.96 -29.65
C ARG A 113 -2.65 -51.67 -28.60
N ARG A 114 -3.54 -52.64 -28.40
CA ARG A 114 -4.84 -52.57 -27.69
C ARG A 114 -4.97 -53.65 -26.58
N PRO A 115 -6.01 -53.60 -25.72
CA PRO A 115 -6.14 -54.47 -24.54
C PRO A 115 -6.71 -55.87 -24.84
N GLY A 116 -6.81 -56.71 -23.81
CA GLY A 116 -7.50 -58.01 -23.82
C GLY A 116 -8.40 -58.20 -22.58
N GLU A 117 -9.37 -59.11 -22.67
CA GLU A 117 -10.44 -59.37 -21.68
C GLU A 117 -10.70 -60.89 -21.57
N GLU A 118 -11.72 -61.29 -20.78
CA GLU A 118 -12.13 -62.67 -20.42
C GLU A 118 -11.25 -63.38 -19.34
N ARG A 119 -11.75 -64.30 -18.50
CA ARG A 119 -13.05 -65.03 -18.53
C ARG A 119 -13.59 -65.47 -17.15
N ARG A 120 -14.86 -65.13 -16.87
CA ARG A 120 -15.93 -65.83 -16.10
C ARG A 120 -15.59 -66.81 -14.95
N ALA A 121 -16.16 -66.56 -13.77
CA ALA A 121 -16.80 -67.60 -12.94
C ALA A 121 -18.00 -67.07 -12.12
N ARG A 122 -19.13 -67.78 -12.27
CA ARG A 122 -20.46 -67.56 -11.69
C ARG A 122 -20.54 -67.93 -10.19
N GLY A 123 -21.39 -67.24 -9.42
CA GLY A 123 -21.84 -67.69 -8.09
C GLY A 123 -22.76 -66.69 -7.39
N ALA A 124 -23.99 -67.10 -7.04
CA ALA A 124 -25.00 -66.30 -6.31
C ALA A 124 -26.13 -67.23 -5.81
N PRO A 125 -27.06 -66.78 -4.96
CA PRO A 125 -26.89 -66.00 -3.72
C PRO A 125 -27.46 -66.76 -2.50
N GLY A 126 -27.18 -66.31 -1.27
CA GLY A 126 -27.74 -66.88 -0.04
C GLY A 126 -28.29 -65.80 0.90
N ALA A 127 -29.49 -66.02 1.45
CA ALA A 127 -30.17 -65.11 2.37
C ALA A 127 -30.25 -65.67 3.79
N GLY A 128 -30.24 -64.81 4.82
CA GLY A 128 -30.41 -65.20 6.23
C GLY A 128 -30.82 -64.03 7.13
N ARG A 129 -31.78 -64.27 8.03
CA ARG A 129 -32.31 -63.30 9.02
C ARG A 129 -32.02 -63.76 10.46
N ALA A 130 -31.56 -62.86 11.32
CA ALA A 130 -31.87 -62.71 12.77
C ALA A 130 -31.13 -61.44 13.26
N GLN A 131 -31.64 -60.47 14.03
CA GLN A 131 -32.60 -60.37 15.15
C GLN A 131 -32.09 -60.88 16.53
N GLY A 132 -32.10 -59.98 17.52
CA GLY A 132 -31.90 -60.23 18.95
C GLY A 132 -30.48 -59.93 19.48
N GLY A 133 -30.27 -59.25 20.62
CA GLY A 133 -31.24 -58.46 21.41
C GLY A 133 -30.79 -58.05 22.83
N GLN A 134 -30.77 -56.73 23.11
CA GLN A 134 -30.84 -56.06 24.43
C GLN A 134 -29.74 -56.26 25.53
N ARG A 135 -29.73 -55.26 26.45
CA ARG A 135 -29.11 -55.20 27.80
C ARG A 135 -27.57 -55.07 27.84
N GLY A 136 -26.95 -54.13 28.58
CA GLY A 136 -27.46 -52.93 29.28
C GLY A 136 -27.17 -52.89 30.79
N ALA A 137 -26.29 -51.99 31.24
CA ALA A 137 -26.07 -51.69 32.66
C ALA A 137 -25.53 -50.26 32.89
N ARG A 138 -25.90 -49.64 34.01
CA ARG A 138 -25.29 -48.39 34.54
C ARG A 138 -24.26 -48.75 35.62
N ARG A 139 -23.28 -47.87 35.86
CA ARG A 139 -22.90 -47.38 37.22
C ARG A 139 -21.94 -46.18 37.16
N ARG A 140 -21.80 -45.48 38.30
CA ARG A 140 -20.95 -44.29 38.52
C ARG A 140 -19.96 -44.58 39.68
N CYS A 141 -19.00 -43.66 39.85
CA CYS A 141 -18.21 -43.37 41.06
C CYS A 141 -17.03 -44.30 41.38
N GLY A 142 -15.95 -43.68 41.86
CA GLY A 142 -14.72 -44.32 42.35
C GLY A 142 -13.54 -43.34 42.29
N THR A 143 -13.14 -42.77 43.43
CA THR A 143 -12.00 -41.83 43.55
C THR A 143 -10.97 -42.35 44.54
N ARG A 144 -9.70 -41.91 44.41
CA ARG A 144 -8.51 -42.28 45.23
C ARG A 144 -8.00 -43.71 44.92
N GLY A 145 -6.71 -44.03 45.03
CA GLY A 145 -5.54 -43.19 45.31
C GLY A 145 -4.34 -44.02 45.81
N ALA A 146 -3.21 -43.34 46.12
CA ALA A 146 -1.97 -43.86 46.71
C ALA A 146 -0.98 -44.62 45.77
N PRO A 147 0.34 -44.71 46.10
CA PRO A 147 1.40 -44.93 45.11
C PRO A 147 2.40 -46.07 45.45
N TRP A 148 3.36 -46.31 44.53
CA TRP A 148 4.66 -46.94 44.81
C TRP A 148 5.79 -46.15 44.11
N GLY A 149 7.04 -46.30 44.57
CA GLY A 149 8.22 -45.59 44.04
C GLY A 149 9.53 -46.36 44.33
N VAL A 150 10.65 -45.66 44.57
CA VAL A 150 12.01 -46.20 44.88
C VAL A 150 12.73 -46.74 43.60
N GLN A 151 14.01 -46.49 43.29
CA GLN A 151 15.13 -45.81 43.99
C GLN A 151 16.06 -45.05 43.01
N ARG A 152 17.04 -44.29 43.55
CA ARG A 152 18.24 -43.78 42.83
C ARG A 152 19.45 -44.71 43.03
N GLN A 153 20.45 -44.59 42.15
CA GLN A 153 21.87 -44.79 42.52
C GLN A 153 22.78 -43.83 41.74
N ASP A 154 23.93 -43.48 42.31
CA ASP A 154 24.83 -42.41 41.85
C ASP A 154 26.00 -42.89 40.98
N ARG A 155 26.61 -41.94 40.24
CA ARG A 155 28.07 -41.90 40.00
C ARG A 155 28.52 -40.46 39.70
N SER A 156 29.83 -40.20 39.83
CA SER A 156 30.39 -38.85 40.02
C SER A 156 31.67 -38.59 39.21
N GLY A 157 32.00 -37.32 39.00
CA GLY A 157 33.38 -36.85 38.77
C GLY A 157 33.64 -35.96 37.55
N LEU A 158 34.23 -34.77 37.82
CA LEU A 158 35.05 -33.92 36.92
C LEU A 158 34.37 -33.28 35.67
N GLY A 159 34.64 -32.04 35.26
CA GLY A 159 35.35 -30.92 35.94
C GLY A 159 35.89 -29.84 34.98
N ARG A 160 35.77 -28.54 35.36
CA ARG A 160 36.31 -27.30 34.71
C ARG A 160 35.54 -26.76 33.48
N LEU A 161 35.52 -25.46 33.15
CA LEU A 161 35.72 -24.19 33.90
C LEU A 161 35.16 -22.99 33.06
N TRP A 162 34.13 -22.27 33.55
CA TRP A 162 33.91 -20.80 33.51
C TRP A 162 33.80 -20.01 32.16
N PRO A 163 33.21 -18.79 32.12
CA PRO A 163 32.15 -18.23 32.98
C PRO A 163 31.01 -17.47 32.23
N VAL A 164 29.88 -17.26 32.92
CA VAL A 164 28.88 -16.23 32.59
C VAL A 164 28.99 -15.08 33.60
N TRP A 165 29.00 -13.82 33.13
CA TRP A 165 29.04 -12.64 33.99
C TRP A 165 27.64 -12.16 34.42
N ARG A 166 27.57 -11.52 35.60
CA ARG A 166 26.36 -10.88 36.14
C ARG A 166 26.48 -9.35 36.06
N PRO A 167 25.37 -8.61 35.92
CA PRO A 167 25.31 -7.21 36.30
C PRO A 167 25.30 -7.05 37.83
N GLY A 168 26.10 -6.12 38.35
CA GLY A 168 25.74 -5.33 39.53
C GLY A 168 25.18 -3.98 39.06
N LEU A 169 25.03 -2.95 39.90
CA LEU A 169 25.21 -2.87 41.36
C LEU A 169 24.49 -1.57 41.81
N CYS A 170 23.73 -1.58 42.91
CA CYS A 170 23.16 -0.33 43.43
C CYS A 170 24.25 0.54 44.06
N LEU A 171 24.29 1.84 43.71
CA LEU A 171 24.93 2.84 44.56
C LEU A 171 24.00 3.22 45.71
N SER A 172 24.61 3.54 46.85
CA SER A 172 23.93 3.86 48.10
C SER A 172 24.47 5.18 48.66
N TRP A 173 23.59 5.96 49.28
CA TRP A 173 23.97 7.05 50.17
C TRP A 173 23.36 6.79 51.55
N VAL A 174 24.21 6.74 52.58
CA VAL A 174 23.83 6.46 53.97
C VAL A 174 24.33 7.58 54.86
N VAL A 175 23.41 8.26 55.56
CA VAL A 175 23.68 8.92 56.84
C VAL A 175 22.48 8.74 57.78
N ARG A 176 22.73 8.05 58.90
CA ARG A 176 22.25 8.21 60.29
C ARG A 176 20.88 8.92 60.56
N GLY A 177 20.07 8.51 61.53
CA GLY A 177 20.22 7.45 62.54
C GLY A 177 19.46 7.77 63.86
N GLN A 178 19.49 6.84 64.83
CA GLN A 178 18.86 6.92 66.18
C GLN A 178 17.31 6.83 66.20
N GLN A 179 16.66 5.87 66.88
CA GLN A 179 16.56 5.50 68.32
C GLN A 179 15.42 6.25 69.06
N ARG A 180 14.65 5.68 70.02
CA ARG A 180 14.53 4.29 70.54
C ARG A 180 13.34 4.13 71.54
N VAL A 181 12.61 3.01 71.45
CA VAL A 181 11.76 2.34 72.49
C VAL A 181 10.43 2.97 72.96
N GLU A 182 9.54 2.04 73.28
CA GLU A 182 8.15 2.07 73.74
C GLU A 182 7.82 2.92 75.00
N LYS A 183 6.53 3.27 75.12
CA LYS A 183 5.74 2.99 76.35
C LYS A 183 4.23 3.00 76.09
N ARG A 184 3.47 2.19 76.85
CA ARG A 184 1.99 2.19 76.87
C ARG A 184 1.46 3.26 77.83
N VAL A 185 0.39 3.95 77.43
CA VAL A 185 -0.63 4.55 78.32
C VAL A 185 -2.01 4.28 77.68
N GLN A 186 -3.10 4.34 78.45
CA GLN A 186 -4.41 3.77 78.11
C GLN A 186 -5.55 4.73 78.45
N CYS A 187 -6.68 4.64 77.71
CA CYS A 187 -7.89 5.48 77.79
C CYS A 187 -7.70 6.95 77.29
N ALA A 188 -8.67 7.60 76.65
CA ALA A 188 -10.11 7.32 76.51
C ALA A 188 -10.66 7.65 75.09
N GLN A 189 -11.90 7.25 74.80
CA GLN A 189 -12.69 7.74 73.65
C GLN A 189 -13.55 8.96 74.07
N PRO A 190 -14.02 9.77 73.11
CA PRO A 190 -15.42 9.58 72.69
C PRO A 190 -15.68 9.67 71.18
N ALA A 191 -16.80 9.05 70.78
CA ALA A 191 -17.66 9.30 69.61
C ALA A 191 -17.07 9.90 68.31
N CYS A 192 -17.09 9.10 67.23
CA CYS A 192 -17.37 9.58 65.87
C CYS A 192 -18.34 8.62 65.18
N VAL A 193 -19.24 9.16 64.35
CA VAL A 193 -20.35 8.41 63.72
C VAL A 193 -19.84 7.55 62.57
N GLY A 194 -20.27 6.29 62.49
CA GLY A 194 -19.86 5.37 61.43
C GLY A 194 -20.83 5.33 60.25
N LEU A 195 -20.29 5.47 59.03
CA LEU A 195 -20.87 4.83 57.85
C LEU A 195 -20.04 3.58 57.53
N ARG A 196 -20.68 2.41 57.49
CA ARG A 196 -20.09 1.20 56.90
C ARG A 196 -20.51 1.10 55.44
N LEU A 197 -19.55 1.09 54.53
CA LEU A 197 -19.72 0.43 53.23
C LEU A 197 -18.95 -0.88 53.25
N CYS A 198 -19.68 -1.99 53.17
CA CYS A 198 -19.09 -3.32 53.00
C CYS A 198 -18.67 -3.49 51.54
N TRP A 199 -17.37 -3.67 51.30
CA TRP A 199 -16.88 -4.11 50.00
C TRP A 199 -17.14 -5.61 49.82
N HIS A 200 -18.22 -5.95 49.11
CA HIS A 200 -18.37 -7.29 48.54
C HIS A 200 -17.39 -7.43 47.37
N VAL A 201 -16.46 -8.37 47.47
CA VAL A 201 -15.59 -8.75 46.35
C VAL A 201 -16.31 -9.84 45.55
N GLU A 202 -17.05 -9.44 44.53
CA GLU A 202 -17.49 -10.37 43.49
C GLU A 202 -16.32 -10.66 42.53
N ILE A 203 -16.07 -11.94 42.28
CA ILE A 203 -15.04 -12.37 41.33
C ILE A 203 -15.64 -12.30 39.92
N GLY A 204 -15.61 -11.09 39.35
CA GLY A 204 -16.07 -10.82 37.99
C GLY A 204 -15.29 -11.60 36.94
N SER A 205 -16.00 -12.10 35.92
CA SER A 205 -15.40 -12.82 34.79
C SER A 205 -14.43 -11.94 34.00
N ALA A 206 -13.30 -12.51 33.56
CA ALA A 206 -12.27 -11.80 32.81
C ALA A 206 -12.82 -11.19 31.50
N THR A 207 -13.00 -9.87 31.48
CA THR A 207 -13.34 -9.09 30.29
C THR A 207 -12.13 -8.96 29.37
N MET A 208 -12.32 -9.25 28.08
CA MET A 208 -11.29 -9.06 27.06
C MET A 208 -10.97 -7.57 26.87
N PRO A 209 -9.70 -7.17 26.65
CA PRO A 209 -9.36 -5.78 26.35
C PRO A 209 -10.04 -5.29 25.08
N GLY A 210 -10.78 -4.17 25.17
CA GLY A 210 -11.42 -3.53 24.01
C GLY A 210 -12.85 -3.00 24.21
N SER A 211 -13.48 -3.20 25.37
CA SER A 211 -14.80 -2.64 25.66
C SER A 211 -14.71 -1.32 26.45
N LEU A 212 -14.97 -0.19 25.78
CA LEU A 212 -15.26 1.08 26.45
C LEU A 212 -16.71 1.09 27.02
N PRO A 213 -16.97 1.86 28.10
CA PRO A 213 -18.31 2.03 28.65
C PRO A 213 -19.15 3.03 27.82
N VAL A 214 -20.47 2.88 27.92
CA VAL A 214 -21.47 3.50 27.02
C VAL A 214 -21.48 5.04 27.02
N ASN A 215 -20.96 5.71 28.06
CA ASN A 215 -21.01 7.17 28.21
C ASN A 215 -19.83 7.94 27.56
N VAL A 216 -18.96 7.30 26.76
CA VAL A 216 -17.80 7.98 26.12
C VAL A 216 -18.16 8.64 24.78
N GLU A 217 -19.19 8.16 24.09
CA GLU A 217 -19.50 8.54 22.70
C GLU A 217 -19.94 10.01 22.51
N SER A 218 -20.29 10.71 23.59
CA SER A 218 -20.65 12.14 23.57
C SER A 218 -19.47 13.10 23.43
N CYS A 219 -18.22 12.61 23.54
CA CYS A 219 -17.01 13.42 23.53
C CYS A 219 -16.25 13.40 22.19
N TRP A 220 -16.48 12.37 21.35
CA TRP A 220 -15.73 12.20 20.10
C TRP A 220 -16.41 12.88 18.91
N PRO A 221 -15.64 13.47 17.96
CA PRO A 221 -16.20 13.95 16.70
C PRO A 221 -17.00 12.85 15.99
N LYS A 222 -18.10 13.23 15.35
CA LYS A 222 -18.97 12.27 14.64
C LYS A 222 -18.39 11.88 13.30
N ASP A 223 -18.64 10.63 12.92
CA ASP A 223 -18.52 10.13 11.55
C ASP A 223 -17.16 10.45 10.90
N VAL A 224 -16.09 10.21 11.66
CA VAL A 224 -14.70 10.41 11.22
C VAL A 224 -14.40 9.48 10.05
N GLY A 225 -13.86 10.03 8.97
CA GLY A 225 -13.71 9.31 7.70
C GLY A 225 -12.95 10.08 6.63
N ILE A 226 -12.88 9.50 5.44
CA ILE A 226 -12.28 10.12 4.25
C ILE A 226 -13.28 11.12 3.67
N VAL A 227 -12.93 12.40 3.72
CA VAL A 227 -13.71 13.55 3.21
C VAL A 227 -13.45 13.79 1.73
N ALA A 228 -12.18 13.69 1.31
CA ALA A 228 -11.75 13.82 -0.07
C ALA A 228 -10.61 12.83 -0.37
N LEU A 229 -10.50 12.38 -1.62
CA LEU A 229 -9.44 11.47 -2.08
C LEU A 229 -8.95 11.93 -3.45
N GLU A 230 -7.63 12.11 -3.59
CA GLU A 230 -6.97 12.36 -4.87
C GLU A 230 -5.92 11.29 -5.16
N ILE A 231 -5.70 10.99 -6.43
CA ILE A 231 -4.73 9.99 -6.89
C ILE A 231 -3.77 10.61 -7.90
N TYR A 232 -2.51 10.19 -7.88
CA TYR A 232 -1.53 10.44 -8.93
C TYR A 232 -0.89 9.13 -9.38
N PHE A 233 -0.60 9.05 -10.68
CA PHE A 233 0.20 8.01 -11.31
C PHE A 233 0.98 8.65 -12.48
N PRO A 234 2.15 8.12 -12.86
CA PRO A 234 2.92 8.66 -13.97
C PRO A 234 2.16 8.70 -15.28
N SER A 235 2.56 9.62 -16.16
CA SER A 235 2.00 9.85 -17.49
C SER A 235 2.30 8.76 -18.52
N GLN A 236 3.09 7.74 -18.15
CA GLN A 236 3.58 6.69 -19.05
C GLN A 236 3.37 5.28 -18.49
N TYR A 237 3.24 4.30 -19.39
CA TYR A 237 3.16 2.88 -19.05
C TYR A 237 3.82 1.99 -20.11
N VAL A 238 4.21 0.77 -19.71
CA VAL A 238 4.49 -0.33 -20.63
C VAL A 238 3.28 -1.26 -20.70
N ASP A 239 2.91 -1.73 -21.89
CA ASP A 239 1.82 -2.69 -22.07
C ASP A 239 2.31 -4.12 -21.77
N GLN A 240 1.50 -4.87 -21.02
CA GLN A 240 1.87 -6.22 -20.56
C GLN A 240 1.89 -7.24 -21.70
N THR A 241 1.14 -7.02 -22.78
CA THR A 241 1.14 -7.87 -23.98
C THR A 241 2.43 -7.72 -24.79
N GLU A 242 2.98 -6.49 -24.83
CA GLU A 242 4.28 -6.25 -25.47
C GLU A 242 5.43 -6.70 -24.55
N LEU A 243 5.29 -6.56 -23.23
CA LEU A 243 6.24 -7.09 -22.26
C LEU A 243 6.29 -8.63 -22.25
N GLU A 244 5.15 -9.32 -22.45
CA GLU A 244 5.11 -10.78 -22.67
C GLU A 244 5.98 -11.20 -23.87
N LYS A 245 5.93 -10.47 -24.99
CA LYS A 245 6.76 -10.73 -26.17
C LYS A 245 8.24 -10.43 -25.91
N TYR A 246 8.53 -9.32 -25.23
CA TYR A 246 9.90 -8.88 -24.95
C TYR A 246 10.63 -9.82 -23.98
N ASP A 247 9.97 -10.26 -22.92
CA ASP A 247 10.50 -11.24 -21.96
C ASP A 247 10.60 -12.66 -22.55
N GLY A 248 10.06 -12.91 -23.75
CA GLY A 248 10.08 -14.21 -24.42
C GLY A 248 9.20 -15.27 -23.74
N VAL A 249 8.04 -14.86 -23.22
CA VAL A 249 7.14 -15.72 -22.41
C VAL A 249 5.83 -16.05 -23.12
N ASP A 250 5.14 -17.09 -22.66
CA ASP A 250 3.84 -17.50 -23.20
C ASP A 250 2.80 -16.36 -23.11
N ALA A 251 2.10 -16.13 -24.22
CA ALA A 251 1.01 -15.15 -24.28
C ALA A 251 -0.08 -15.48 -23.26
N GLY A 252 -0.49 -14.49 -22.47
CA GLY A 252 -1.40 -14.67 -21.34
C GLY A 252 -0.71 -14.79 -19.98
N LYS A 253 0.62 -14.97 -19.88
CA LYS A 253 1.32 -15.13 -18.59
C LYS A 253 1.11 -13.94 -17.64
N TYR A 254 1.13 -12.71 -18.16
CA TYR A 254 0.93 -11.48 -17.39
C TYR A 254 -0.53 -11.02 -17.50
N THR A 255 -1.09 -11.01 -18.70
CA THR A 255 -2.44 -10.52 -19.00
C THR A 255 -3.57 -11.38 -18.43
N ILE A 256 -3.39 -12.70 -18.32
CA ILE A 256 -4.37 -13.65 -17.76
C ILE A 256 -3.88 -14.27 -16.44
N GLY A 257 -2.59 -14.62 -16.38
CA GLY A 257 -1.95 -15.25 -15.22
C GLY A 257 -1.85 -14.31 -14.03
N LEU A 258 -1.23 -13.14 -14.20
CA LEU A 258 -1.23 -12.07 -13.19
C LEU A 258 -2.53 -11.24 -13.23
N GLY A 259 -3.16 -11.12 -14.40
CA GLY A 259 -4.35 -10.30 -14.61
C GLY A 259 -4.03 -8.81 -14.83
N GLN A 260 -2.83 -8.50 -15.32
CA GLN A 260 -2.31 -7.14 -15.50
C GLN A 260 -2.34 -6.75 -16.98
N SER A 261 -2.86 -5.57 -17.31
CA SER A 261 -2.90 -5.07 -18.70
C SER A 261 -1.80 -4.06 -19.01
N LYS A 262 -1.52 -3.13 -18.08
CA LYS A 262 -0.51 -2.07 -18.25
C LYS A 262 0.21 -1.84 -16.91
N MET A 263 1.45 -1.38 -16.97
CA MET A 263 2.26 -1.05 -15.79
C MET A 263 2.82 0.37 -15.93
N GLY A 264 2.39 1.28 -15.05
CA GLY A 264 2.90 2.65 -15.01
C GLY A 264 4.24 2.72 -14.31
N PHE A 265 5.14 3.59 -14.76
CA PHE A 265 6.48 3.71 -14.17
C PHE A 265 6.99 5.15 -14.17
N CYS A 266 7.78 5.48 -13.16
CA CYS A 266 8.45 6.77 -13.02
C CYS A 266 9.71 6.81 -13.89
N SER A 267 9.94 7.94 -14.55
CA SER A 267 11.26 8.27 -15.13
C SER A 267 12.23 8.80 -14.05
N ASP A 268 13.43 9.22 -14.46
CA ASP A 268 14.38 9.89 -13.55
C ASP A 268 13.94 11.30 -13.11
N ARG A 269 12.85 11.83 -13.71
CA ARG A 269 12.14 13.03 -13.24
C ARG A 269 11.25 12.79 -12.01
N GLU A 270 10.91 11.55 -11.68
CA GLU A 270 9.89 11.23 -10.67
C GLU A 270 10.46 10.34 -9.53
N ASP A 271 10.47 10.90 -8.32
CA ASP A 271 10.73 10.22 -7.05
C ASP A 271 9.57 10.35 -6.05
N ILE A 272 9.64 9.64 -4.92
CA ILE A 272 8.60 9.64 -3.88
C ILE A 272 8.18 11.03 -3.40
N ASN A 273 9.11 12.00 -3.31
CA ASN A 273 8.78 13.36 -2.90
C ASN A 273 7.96 14.06 -3.98
N SER A 274 8.38 13.96 -5.24
CA SER A 274 7.67 14.55 -6.38
C SER A 274 6.26 13.96 -6.59
N LEU A 275 6.08 12.65 -6.41
CA LEU A 275 4.76 11.99 -6.41
C LEU A 275 3.87 12.55 -5.29
N SER A 276 4.43 12.68 -4.08
CA SER A 276 3.71 13.13 -2.88
C SER A 276 3.32 14.61 -2.97
N LEU A 277 4.24 15.49 -3.40
CA LEU A 277 3.98 16.91 -3.66
C LEU A 277 2.87 17.08 -4.70
N THR A 278 2.90 16.30 -5.78
CA THR A 278 1.89 16.34 -6.85
C THR A 278 0.50 15.97 -6.34
N VAL A 279 0.36 14.87 -5.60
CA VAL A 279 -0.98 14.42 -5.15
C VAL A 279 -1.53 15.29 -4.01
N VAL A 280 -0.67 15.82 -3.15
CA VAL A 280 -1.08 16.79 -2.10
C VAL A 280 -1.58 18.08 -2.74
N GLN A 281 -0.78 18.73 -3.60
CA GLN A 281 -1.19 20.02 -4.17
C GLN A 281 -2.46 19.88 -5.03
N LYS A 282 -2.58 18.80 -5.83
CA LYS A 282 -3.81 18.54 -6.60
C LYS A 282 -5.04 18.31 -5.71
N LEU A 283 -4.90 17.68 -4.54
CA LEU A 283 -5.99 17.57 -3.57
C LEU A 283 -6.40 18.95 -3.03
N MET A 284 -5.44 19.77 -2.60
CA MET A 284 -5.70 21.09 -2.01
C MET A 284 -6.37 22.04 -3.01
N GLU A 285 -5.85 22.10 -4.24
CA GLU A 285 -6.40 22.93 -5.33
C GLU A 285 -7.82 22.50 -5.72
N ARG A 286 -8.02 21.20 -5.98
CA ARG A 286 -9.31 20.66 -6.44
C ARG A 286 -10.43 20.77 -5.40
N ASN A 287 -10.08 20.85 -4.11
CA ASN A 287 -11.04 21.01 -3.00
C ASN A 287 -11.06 22.43 -2.43
N ASN A 288 -10.33 23.38 -3.03
CA ASN A 288 -10.20 24.78 -2.62
C ASN A 288 -9.85 24.96 -1.12
N LEU A 289 -8.91 24.16 -0.62
CA LEU A 289 -8.50 24.15 0.79
C LEU A 289 -7.35 25.14 1.04
N SER A 290 -7.41 25.90 2.15
CA SER A 290 -6.19 26.57 2.66
C SER A 290 -5.26 25.54 3.28
N TYR A 291 -3.95 25.72 3.12
CA TYR A 291 -2.93 24.97 3.85
C TYR A 291 -3.07 25.10 5.38
N ASP A 292 -3.68 26.17 5.87
CA ASP A 292 -3.93 26.40 7.31
C ASP A 292 -4.95 25.43 7.92
N CYS A 293 -5.85 24.84 7.12
CA CYS A 293 -6.90 23.96 7.63
C CYS A 293 -6.43 22.52 7.90
N ILE A 294 -5.12 22.26 7.81
CA ILE A 294 -4.48 20.96 8.08
C ILE A 294 -3.72 21.04 9.41
N GLY A 295 -4.03 20.17 10.37
CA GLY A 295 -3.34 20.06 11.66
C GLY A 295 -2.48 18.82 11.81
N ARG A 296 -2.66 17.82 10.94
CA ARG A 296 -1.77 16.65 10.82
C ARG A 296 -1.48 16.34 9.36
N LEU A 297 -0.23 16.00 9.05
CA LEU A 297 0.20 15.46 7.75
C LEU A 297 1.11 14.26 7.99
N GLU A 298 0.74 13.09 7.48
CA GLU A 298 1.48 11.85 7.70
C GLU A 298 1.61 11.02 6.40
N VAL A 299 2.81 10.49 6.14
CA VAL A 299 3.14 9.78 4.89
C VAL A 299 3.38 8.29 5.14
N GLY A 300 2.65 7.43 4.45
CA GLY A 300 2.95 6.02 4.30
C GLY A 300 3.77 5.75 3.04
N THR A 301 4.94 5.12 3.18
CA THR A 301 5.77 4.71 2.04
C THR A 301 6.73 3.58 2.41
N GLU A 302 7.19 2.81 1.43
CA GLU A 302 8.35 1.92 1.50
C GLU A 302 9.44 2.27 0.45
N THR A 303 9.33 3.44 -0.19
CA THR A 303 10.27 3.97 -1.19
C THR A 303 11.25 4.94 -0.53
N ILE A 304 12.21 4.38 0.20
CA ILE A 304 13.12 5.15 1.07
C ILE A 304 14.28 5.75 0.25
N ILE A 305 14.42 7.08 0.25
CA ILE A 305 15.51 7.83 -0.41
C ILE A 305 16.37 8.67 0.55
N ASP A 306 15.97 8.78 1.82
CA ASP A 306 16.78 9.25 2.95
C ASP A 306 16.42 8.37 4.17
N LYS A 307 17.38 8.12 5.06
CA LYS A 307 17.22 7.21 6.22
C LYS A 307 16.84 7.95 7.52
N SER A 308 16.70 9.26 7.48
CA SER A 308 16.41 10.13 8.63
C SER A 308 15.46 11.28 8.29
N LYS A 309 15.59 11.89 7.09
CA LYS A 309 14.69 12.95 6.63
C LYS A 309 13.43 12.34 6.00
N SER A 310 12.30 12.53 6.66
CA SER A 310 10.98 12.11 6.21
C SER A 310 10.45 12.90 5.01
N VAL A 311 9.71 12.22 4.12
CA VAL A 311 8.93 12.80 3.01
C VAL A 311 7.98 13.87 3.53
N LYS A 312 7.38 13.68 4.72
CA LYS A 312 6.59 14.71 5.43
C LYS A 312 7.33 16.06 5.52
N THR A 313 8.63 16.05 5.85
CA THR A 313 9.45 17.28 5.93
C THR A 313 9.92 17.81 4.56
N VAL A 314 9.55 17.17 3.45
CA VAL A 314 9.66 17.72 2.09
C VAL A 314 8.32 18.31 1.67
N LEU A 315 7.20 17.71 2.07
CA LEU A 315 5.85 18.24 1.85
C LEU A 315 5.58 19.58 2.55
N MET A 316 6.27 19.89 3.66
CA MET A 316 6.13 21.17 4.36
C MET A 316 6.42 22.40 3.47
N GLN A 317 7.19 22.26 2.39
CA GLN A 317 7.40 23.34 1.40
C GLN A 317 6.08 23.90 0.84
N LEU A 318 5.02 23.08 0.75
CA LEU A 318 3.69 23.52 0.30
C LEU A 318 2.93 24.36 1.36
N PHE A 319 3.41 24.39 2.60
CA PHE A 319 2.81 25.08 3.75
C PHE A 319 3.62 26.30 4.19
N GLU A 320 4.85 26.47 3.68
CA GLU A 320 5.76 27.56 4.06
C GLU A 320 5.18 28.95 3.73
N GLU A 321 4.50 29.10 2.57
CA GLU A 321 3.88 30.37 2.16
C GLU A 321 2.69 30.80 3.02
N SER A 322 1.93 29.86 3.61
CA SER A 322 0.82 30.19 4.53
C SER A 322 1.29 30.40 5.97
N GLY A 323 2.51 29.97 6.29
CA GLY A 323 3.07 29.98 7.63
C GLY A 323 2.59 28.83 8.53
N ASN A 324 1.73 27.92 8.04
CA ASN A 324 1.23 26.79 8.83
C ASN A 324 2.32 25.72 9.04
N THR A 325 3.14 25.94 10.05
CA THR A 325 4.25 25.07 10.45
C THR A 325 3.89 24.13 11.61
N ASP A 326 2.86 24.46 12.39
CA ASP A 326 2.32 23.61 13.47
C ASP A 326 1.38 22.54 12.88
N VAL A 327 1.99 21.50 12.32
CA VAL A 327 1.31 20.36 11.68
C VAL A 327 1.96 19.07 12.17
N GLU A 328 1.22 18.24 12.91
CA GLU A 328 1.74 16.99 13.47
C GLU A 328 1.96 15.90 12.39
N GLY A 329 2.55 14.76 12.76
CA GLY A 329 2.82 13.64 11.84
C GLY A 329 4.20 13.67 11.17
N ILE A 330 4.63 12.50 10.67
CA ILE A 330 5.93 12.21 10.06
C ILE A 330 5.75 11.15 8.93
N ASP A 331 6.72 10.27 8.71
CA ASP A 331 6.58 9.10 7.85
C ASP A 331 6.35 7.82 8.68
N THR A 332 5.67 6.82 8.10
CA THR A 332 5.43 5.51 8.73
C THR A 332 5.51 4.36 7.72
N THR A 333 6.26 3.31 8.06
CA THR A 333 6.69 2.26 7.11
C THR A 333 6.57 0.85 7.69
N ASN A 334 5.83 -0.01 7.00
CA ASN A 334 6.01 -1.46 7.03
C ASN A 334 5.57 -2.03 5.67
N ALA A 335 6.46 -1.97 4.68
CA ALA A 335 6.13 -2.28 3.28
C ALA A 335 4.82 -1.57 2.85
N CYS A 336 4.01 -2.26 2.04
CA CYS A 336 2.72 -1.79 1.53
C CYS A 336 1.65 -1.46 2.60
N TYR A 337 1.90 -1.69 3.90
CA TYR A 337 0.98 -1.35 4.99
C TYR A 337 1.10 0.11 5.48
N GLY A 338 2.19 0.83 5.16
CA GLY A 338 2.48 2.18 5.67
C GLY A 338 1.31 3.18 5.54
N GLY A 339 0.67 3.24 4.36
CA GLY A 339 -0.49 4.10 4.12
C GLY A 339 -1.73 3.77 4.95
N THR A 340 -1.82 2.57 5.55
CA THR A 340 -2.89 2.19 6.50
C THR A 340 -2.50 2.47 7.94
N ALA A 341 -1.20 2.43 8.28
CA ALA A 341 -0.72 2.97 9.55
C ALA A 341 -0.99 4.48 9.64
N ALA A 342 -0.61 5.25 8.63
CA ALA A 342 -0.85 6.71 8.57
C ALA A 342 -2.35 7.05 8.65
N LEU A 343 -3.19 6.29 7.94
CA LEU A 343 -4.65 6.46 7.96
C LEU A 343 -5.26 6.20 9.34
N PHE A 344 -4.83 5.15 10.03
CA PHE A 344 -5.30 4.89 11.40
C PHE A 344 -4.76 5.93 12.39
N ASN A 345 -3.52 6.39 12.24
CA ASN A 345 -2.96 7.45 13.08
C ASN A 345 -3.73 8.77 12.94
N ALA A 346 -4.08 9.16 11.70
CA ALA A 346 -4.93 10.32 11.44
C ALA A 346 -6.33 10.21 12.07
N VAL A 347 -7.01 9.07 11.92
CA VAL A 347 -8.32 8.84 12.56
C VAL A 347 -8.21 8.88 14.08
N ASN A 348 -7.20 8.20 14.65
CA ASN A 348 -6.97 8.19 16.09
C ASN A 348 -6.66 9.59 16.64
N TRP A 349 -5.94 10.43 15.87
CA TRP A 349 -5.61 11.82 16.24
C TRP A 349 -6.87 12.69 16.28
N ILE A 350 -7.76 12.59 15.28
CA ILE A 350 -9.06 13.30 15.27
C ILE A 350 -9.95 12.84 16.44
N GLU A 351 -9.91 11.55 16.81
CA GLU A 351 -10.65 11.00 17.95
C GLU A 351 -9.96 11.24 19.32
N SER A 352 -8.88 12.03 19.37
CA SER A 352 -8.08 12.29 20.58
C SER A 352 -8.38 13.65 21.23
N SER A 353 -7.92 13.82 22.48
CA SER A 353 -7.91 15.11 23.18
C SER A 353 -6.88 16.12 22.62
N SER A 354 -6.08 15.73 21.63
CA SER A 354 -5.10 16.57 20.94
C SER A 354 -5.60 17.06 19.58
N TRP A 355 -6.85 16.75 19.21
CA TRP A 355 -7.47 17.32 18.02
C TRP A 355 -7.79 18.80 18.22
N ASP A 356 -7.39 19.62 17.26
CA ASP A 356 -7.50 21.09 17.26
C ASP A 356 -8.65 21.62 16.39
N GLY A 357 -9.44 20.73 15.79
CA GLY A 357 -10.51 21.06 14.85
C GLY A 357 -10.10 21.06 13.37
N ARG A 358 -8.81 21.00 13.04
CA ARG A 358 -8.30 20.95 11.66
C ARG A 358 -8.38 19.54 11.06
N TYR A 359 -8.25 19.44 9.74
CA TYR A 359 -8.19 18.15 9.05
C TYR A 359 -6.84 17.44 9.27
N ALA A 360 -6.84 16.12 9.14
CA ALA A 360 -5.63 15.35 8.94
C ALA A 360 -5.48 14.98 7.45
N LEU A 361 -4.31 15.16 6.89
CA LEU A 361 -3.98 14.79 5.52
C LEU A 361 -3.07 13.56 5.52
N VAL A 362 -3.51 12.49 4.86
CA VAL A 362 -2.79 11.22 4.78
C VAL A 362 -2.30 11.04 3.35
N VAL A 363 -1.00 10.82 3.17
CA VAL A 363 -0.40 10.51 1.86
C VAL A 363 0.08 9.07 1.89
N ALA A 364 -0.24 8.29 0.86
CA ALA A 364 0.38 7.01 0.59
C ALA A 364 1.07 7.11 -0.77
N GLY A 365 2.37 6.82 -0.89
CA GLY A 365 3.11 6.98 -2.14
C GLY A 365 4.24 5.97 -2.27
N ASP A 366 4.47 5.44 -3.48
CA ASP A 366 5.53 4.47 -3.74
C ASP A 366 5.90 4.33 -5.21
N ILE A 367 7.12 3.80 -5.45
CA ILE A 367 7.62 3.36 -6.74
C ILE A 367 8.03 1.88 -6.62
N ALA A 368 7.23 0.99 -7.19
CA ALA A 368 7.42 -0.45 -7.14
C ALA A 368 8.23 -0.95 -8.33
N VAL A 369 9.55 -1.04 -8.17
CA VAL A 369 10.47 -1.61 -9.15
C VAL A 369 11.11 -2.91 -8.66
N TYR A 370 11.44 -3.78 -9.61
CA TYR A 370 12.05 -5.08 -9.38
C TYR A 370 13.16 -5.37 -10.40
N ALA A 371 14.12 -6.20 -10.00
CA ALA A 371 15.14 -6.76 -10.87
C ALA A 371 14.52 -7.55 -12.05
N ALA A 372 15.31 -7.80 -13.10
CA ALA A 372 14.87 -8.60 -14.24
C ALA A 372 14.44 -10.02 -13.82
N GLY A 373 13.27 -10.46 -14.28
CA GLY A 373 12.66 -11.74 -13.92
C GLY A 373 11.17 -11.61 -13.60
N ASN A 374 10.58 -12.70 -13.10
CA ASN A 374 9.11 -12.87 -12.96
C ASN A 374 8.39 -11.83 -12.06
N ALA A 375 9.11 -11.02 -11.28
CA ALA A 375 8.53 -9.96 -10.44
C ALA A 375 8.47 -8.58 -11.13
N ARG A 376 9.27 -8.33 -12.17
CA ARG A 376 9.24 -7.07 -12.93
C ARG A 376 7.86 -6.72 -13.49
N PRO A 377 7.06 -7.66 -14.03
CA PRO A 377 5.69 -7.39 -14.50
C PRO A 377 4.68 -7.04 -13.39
N THR A 378 5.03 -7.21 -12.11
CA THR A 378 4.20 -6.82 -10.95
C THR A 378 4.66 -5.50 -10.30
N GLY A 379 5.48 -4.71 -10.99
CA GLY A 379 5.80 -3.34 -10.59
C GLY A 379 4.64 -2.35 -10.80
N GLY A 380 4.93 -1.07 -10.62
CA GLY A 380 3.99 0.05 -10.78
C GLY A 380 4.47 1.30 -10.04
N ALA A 381 3.76 2.43 -10.16
CA ALA A 381 4.09 3.64 -9.40
C ALA A 381 2.87 4.56 -9.23
N GLY A 382 2.81 5.28 -8.11
CA GLY A 382 1.77 6.28 -7.86
C GLY A 382 1.72 6.79 -6.43
N ALA A 383 0.79 7.69 -6.17
CA ALA A 383 0.48 8.21 -4.84
C ALA A 383 -1.03 8.48 -4.69
N VAL A 384 -1.53 8.46 -3.46
CA VAL A 384 -2.91 8.82 -3.09
C VAL A 384 -2.86 9.74 -1.88
N ALA A 385 -3.56 10.86 -1.94
CA ALA A 385 -3.82 11.72 -0.79
C ALA A 385 -5.27 11.55 -0.33
N MET A 386 -5.48 11.52 0.98
CA MET A 386 -6.79 11.40 1.62
C MET A 386 -6.94 12.47 2.70
N LEU A 387 -7.93 13.33 2.56
CA LEU A 387 -8.32 14.28 3.60
C LEU A 387 -9.23 13.56 4.60
N ILE A 388 -8.85 13.55 5.88
CA ILE A 388 -9.58 12.87 6.96
C ILE A 388 -10.19 13.92 7.87
N GLY A 389 -11.47 13.76 8.20
CA GLY A 389 -12.23 14.70 9.01
C GLY A 389 -13.53 14.11 9.56
N PRO A 390 -14.26 14.85 10.41
CA PRO A 390 -15.59 14.47 10.89
C PRO A 390 -16.66 14.63 9.80
N ASN A 391 -17.82 14.01 10.00
CA ASN A 391 -18.99 14.08 9.12
C ASN A 391 -18.69 13.63 7.66
N ALA A 392 -17.81 12.64 7.50
CA ALA A 392 -17.31 12.20 6.21
C ALA A 392 -18.34 11.37 5.39
N PRO A 393 -18.24 11.35 4.05
CA PRO A 393 -19.02 10.44 3.21
C PRO A 393 -18.56 8.98 3.33
N LEU A 394 -17.30 8.74 3.76
CA LEU A 394 -16.67 7.43 3.88
C LEU A 394 -16.15 7.22 5.31
N ILE A 395 -17.03 6.81 6.19
CA ILE A 395 -16.89 6.77 7.66
C ILE A 395 -16.19 5.48 8.11
N PHE A 396 -15.25 5.53 9.05
CA PHE A 396 -14.69 4.30 9.63
C PHE A 396 -15.66 3.65 10.63
N GLU A 397 -15.95 2.36 10.46
CA GLU A 397 -16.76 1.65 11.46
C GLU A 397 -15.94 1.40 12.74
N ARG A 398 -16.28 2.14 13.80
CA ARG A 398 -15.54 2.17 15.07
C ARG A 398 -15.35 0.77 15.67
N GLY A 399 -14.14 0.51 16.16
CA GLY A 399 -13.72 -0.78 16.74
C GLY A 399 -13.41 -1.89 15.73
N LEU A 400 -13.95 -1.85 14.50
CA LEU A 400 -13.88 -2.92 13.50
C LEU A 400 -12.56 -2.98 12.71
N ARG A 401 -11.43 -2.95 13.42
CA ARG A 401 -10.09 -3.21 12.87
C ARG A 401 -9.63 -4.64 13.22
N GLY A 402 -9.63 -5.54 12.25
CA GLY A 402 -9.16 -6.93 12.36
C GLY A 402 -7.69 -7.05 11.95
N THR A 403 -6.77 -6.79 12.88
CA THR A 403 -5.32 -6.72 12.65
C THR A 403 -4.61 -8.05 12.90
N HIS A 404 -3.60 -8.37 12.08
CA HIS A 404 -2.61 -9.42 12.33
C HIS A 404 -1.21 -8.88 12.01
N MET A 405 -0.23 -9.23 12.84
CA MET A 405 1.19 -8.88 12.65
C MET A 405 2.03 -10.07 13.10
N GLN A 406 3.06 -10.41 12.32
CA GLN A 406 3.87 -11.61 12.54
C GLN A 406 5.22 -11.45 11.84
N HIS A 407 6.32 -11.84 12.50
CA HIS A 407 7.64 -11.83 11.87
C HIS A 407 7.72 -12.85 10.72
N ALA A 408 8.11 -12.37 9.53
CA ALA A 408 8.36 -13.13 8.32
C ALA A 408 9.48 -12.51 7.47
N TYR A 409 10.03 -13.26 6.53
CA TYR A 409 11.00 -12.82 5.52
C TYR A 409 10.48 -13.12 4.11
N ASP A 410 9.22 -12.74 3.85
CA ASP A 410 8.50 -13.08 2.63
C ASP A 410 8.78 -12.09 1.48
N PHE A 411 8.89 -10.81 1.81
CA PHE A 411 9.42 -9.73 0.96
C PHE A 411 10.05 -8.70 1.89
N TYR A 412 11.27 -8.25 1.58
CA TYR A 412 12.00 -7.27 2.39
C TYR A 412 13.12 -6.59 1.58
N LYS A 413 13.55 -5.39 2.02
CA LYS A 413 14.64 -4.60 1.40
C LYS A 413 15.85 -4.56 2.34
N PRO A 414 16.72 -5.59 2.37
CA PRO A 414 17.89 -5.64 3.25
C PRO A 414 19.10 -4.91 2.66
N ASP A 415 19.19 -4.82 1.33
CA ASP A 415 20.28 -4.17 0.63
C ASP A 415 20.01 -2.66 0.51
N MET A 416 20.81 -1.87 1.21
CA MET A 416 20.72 -0.40 1.21
C MET A 416 21.37 0.23 -0.04
N VAL A 417 21.94 -0.59 -0.94
CA VAL A 417 22.53 -0.17 -2.22
C VAL A 417 21.59 -0.46 -3.41
N SER A 418 20.48 -1.16 -3.19
CA SER A 418 19.52 -1.55 -4.23
C SER A 418 18.08 -1.14 -3.89
N GLU A 419 17.37 -0.54 -4.84
CA GLU A 419 15.93 -0.30 -4.72
C GLU A 419 15.12 -1.61 -4.79
N TYR A 420 15.71 -2.68 -5.35
CA TYR A 420 15.05 -3.96 -5.57
C TYR A 420 14.96 -4.81 -4.29
N PRO A 421 13.77 -5.34 -3.95
CA PRO A 421 13.57 -6.17 -2.78
C PRO A 421 14.08 -7.61 -2.96
N VAL A 422 14.41 -8.26 -1.85
CA VAL A 422 14.52 -9.73 -1.74
C VAL A 422 13.10 -10.28 -1.54
N VAL A 423 12.70 -11.27 -2.35
CA VAL A 423 11.33 -11.78 -2.40
C VAL A 423 11.31 -13.30 -2.49
N ASP A 424 10.67 -13.96 -1.52
CA ASP A 424 10.18 -15.33 -1.70
C ASP A 424 8.74 -15.24 -2.25
N GLY A 425 8.61 -15.41 -3.56
CA GLY A 425 7.32 -15.33 -4.27
C GLY A 425 6.31 -16.42 -3.89
N LYS A 426 6.74 -17.49 -3.20
CA LYS A 426 5.83 -18.49 -2.62
C LYS A 426 5.43 -18.07 -1.21
N LEU A 427 6.40 -17.77 -0.35
CA LEU A 427 6.14 -17.40 1.05
C LEU A 427 5.26 -16.15 1.15
N SER A 428 5.45 -15.14 0.28
CA SER A 428 4.62 -13.93 0.26
C SER A 428 3.14 -14.20 -0.05
N ILE A 429 2.83 -15.13 -0.96
CA ILE A 429 1.44 -15.56 -1.20
C ILE A 429 0.86 -16.27 0.05
N GLN A 430 1.65 -17.11 0.71
CA GLN A 430 1.24 -17.78 1.95
C GLN A 430 1.04 -16.79 3.11
N CYS A 431 1.93 -15.82 3.28
CA CYS A 431 1.84 -14.78 4.30
C CYS A 431 0.66 -13.84 4.04
N TYR A 432 0.39 -13.45 2.79
CA TYR A 432 -0.80 -12.68 2.42
C TYR A 432 -2.09 -13.42 2.76
N LEU A 433 -2.24 -14.70 2.34
CA LEU A 433 -3.47 -15.45 2.55
C LEU A 433 -3.70 -15.84 4.02
N SER A 434 -2.64 -16.21 4.76
CA SER A 434 -2.74 -16.48 6.20
C SER A 434 -3.03 -15.22 7.02
N ALA A 435 -2.50 -14.06 6.60
CA ALA A 435 -2.90 -12.77 7.16
C ALA A 435 -4.37 -12.46 6.89
N LEU A 436 -4.86 -12.71 5.66
CA LEU A 436 -6.26 -12.51 5.30
C LEU A 436 -7.22 -13.37 6.15
N ASP A 437 -6.94 -14.66 6.30
CA ASP A 437 -7.70 -15.59 7.14
C ASP A 437 -7.79 -15.09 8.60
N ARG A 438 -6.65 -14.66 9.15
CA ARG A 438 -6.56 -14.18 10.53
C ARG A 438 -7.25 -12.83 10.72
N CYS A 439 -6.99 -11.86 9.84
CA CYS A 439 -7.62 -10.55 9.86
C CYS A 439 -9.14 -10.64 9.74
N TYR A 440 -9.65 -11.45 8.80
CA TYR A 440 -11.08 -11.69 8.63
C TYR A 440 -11.71 -12.36 9.85
N THR A 441 -11.04 -13.35 10.45
CA THR A 441 -11.52 -13.98 11.69
C THR A 441 -11.58 -13.01 12.87
N VAL A 442 -10.57 -12.15 13.06
CA VAL A 442 -10.61 -11.11 14.11
C VAL A 442 -11.70 -10.06 13.82
N TYR A 443 -11.90 -9.68 12.55
CA TYR A 443 -12.97 -8.77 12.14
C TYR A 443 -14.37 -9.36 12.43
N ARG A 444 -14.65 -10.60 11.98
CA ARG A 444 -15.92 -11.31 12.21
C ARG A 444 -16.26 -11.40 13.70
N ASN A 445 -15.27 -11.73 14.54
CA ASN A 445 -15.46 -11.79 16.00
C ASN A 445 -15.81 -10.42 16.60
N LYS A 446 -15.20 -9.33 16.11
CA LYS A 446 -15.45 -7.97 16.61
C LYS A 446 -16.83 -7.45 16.25
N ILE A 447 -17.29 -7.64 15.01
CA ILE A 447 -18.63 -7.19 14.60
C ILE A 447 -19.75 -8.05 15.19
N HIS A 448 -19.54 -9.37 15.33
CA HIS A 448 -20.48 -10.23 16.06
C HIS A 448 -20.63 -9.79 17.53
N ALA A 449 -19.54 -9.39 18.20
CA ALA A 449 -19.58 -8.84 19.55
C ALA A 449 -20.16 -7.41 19.67
N GLN A 450 -20.34 -6.69 18.55
CA GLN A 450 -21.14 -5.45 18.50
C GLN A 450 -22.62 -5.81 18.32
N TRP A 451 -22.95 -6.61 17.30
CA TRP A 451 -24.33 -7.06 17.02
C TRP A 451 -24.99 -7.77 18.22
N GLN A 452 -24.25 -8.56 18.99
CA GLN A 452 -24.78 -9.19 20.22
C GLN A 452 -25.16 -8.17 21.30
N LYS A 453 -24.48 -7.02 21.40
CA LYS A 453 -24.89 -5.91 22.31
C LYS A 453 -26.13 -5.18 21.78
N GLU A 454 -26.27 -5.13 20.46
CA GLU A 454 -27.45 -4.60 19.74
C GLU A 454 -28.62 -5.61 19.71
N GLY A 455 -28.52 -6.75 20.42
CA GLY A 455 -29.56 -7.78 20.48
C GLY A 455 -29.69 -8.66 19.23
N THR A 456 -28.76 -8.54 18.28
CA THR A 456 -28.75 -9.27 17.01
C THR A 456 -27.74 -10.41 17.04
N ASP A 457 -28.18 -11.63 17.35
CA ASP A 457 -27.34 -12.83 17.24
C ASP A 457 -27.34 -13.35 15.79
N ARG A 458 -26.56 -12.70 14.92
CA ARG A 458 -26.33 -13.14 13.54
C ARG A 458 -24.85 -13.33 13.23
N ARG A 459 -24.59 -14.22 12.28
CA ARG A 459 -23.24 -14.53 11.78
C ARG A 459 -22.86 -13.60 10.63
N PHE A 460 -21.61 -13.14 10.63
CA PHE A 460 -21.05 -12.33 9.55
C PHE A 460 -20.56 -13.18 8.38
N THR A 461 -20.84 -12.74 7.16
CA THR A 461 -20.46 -13.36 5.88
C THR A 461 -20.06 -12.34 4.82
N LEU A 462 -19.56 -12.77 3.66
CA LEU A 462 -19.30 -11.89 2.50
C LEU A 462 -20.55 -11.15 1.97
N ASN A 463 -21.76 -11.56 2.34
CA ASN A 463 -22.99 -10.84 1.98
C ASN A 463 -23.21 -9.58 2.83
N ASP A 464 -22.58 -9.49 4.02
CA ASP A 464 -22.66 -8.35 4.93
C ASP A 464 -21.73 -7.18 4.54
N PHE A 465 -20.94 -7.37 3.47
CA PHE A 465 -20.23 -6.33 2.75
C PHE A 465 -20.99 -5.97 1.47
N GLY A 466 -21.15 -4.68 1.18
CA GLY A 466 -21.54 -4.19 -0.15
C GLY A 466 -20.43 -4.47 -1.15
N PHE A 467 -19.23 -3.96 -0.83
CA PHE A 467 -18.00 -4.09 -1.62
C PHE A 467 -16.83 -4.62 -0.78
N MET A 468 -15.81 -5.16 -1.44
CA MET A 468 -14.59 -5.65 -0.82
C MET A 468 -13.39 -5.24 -1.67
N ILE A 469 -12.50 -4.42 -1.08
CA ILE A 469 -11.26 -3.95 -1.71
C ILE A 469 -10.04 -4.46 -0.94
N PHE A 470 -8.93 -4.63 -1.65
CA PHE A 470 -7.73 -5.31 -1.16
C PHE A 470 -6.49 -4.56 -1.59
N HIS A 471 -5.40 -4.65 -0.83
CA HIS A 471 -4.06 -4.39 -1.37
C HIS A 471 -3.83 -5.36 -2.55
N SER A 472 -3.52 -4.80 -3.72
CA SER A 472 -3.44 -5.53 -4.99
C SER A 472 -2.01 -5.47 -5.57
N PRO A 473 -1.17 -6.48 -5.29
CA PRO A 473 0.09 -6.68 -6.02
C PRO A 473 -0.15 -7.02 -7.49
N TYR A 474 -1.20 -7.78 -7.76
CA TYR A 474 -1.70 -8.10 -9.10
C TYR A 474 -3.12 -8.67 -9.00
N CYS A 475 -3.94 -8.43 -10.02
CA CYS A 475 -5.38 -8.68 -9.99
C CYS A 475 -5.76 -10.15 -9.72
N LYS A 476 -4.95 -11.11 -10.14
CA LYS A 476 -5.18 -12.53 -9.87
C LYS A 476 -5.14 -12.86 -8.37
N LEU A 477 -4.24 -12.24 -7.59
CA LEU A 477 -4.19 -12.49 -6.15
C LEU A 477 -5.48 -12.04 -5.49
N VAL A 478 -5.99 -10.86 -5.85
CA VAL A 478 -7.28 -10.36 -5.33
C VAL A 478 -8.46 -11.27 -5.71
N GLN A 479 -8.46 -11.83 -6.92
CA GLN A 479 -9.46 -12.84 -7.30
C GLN A 479 -9.40 -14.09 -6.39
N LYS A 480 -8.18 -14.55 -6.02
CA LYS A 480 -7.97 -15.63 -5.05
C LYS A 480 -8.35 -15.22 -3.62
N SER A 481 -8.16 -13.96 -3.24
CA SER A 481 -8.53 -13.42 -1.91
C SER A 481 -10.05 -13.50 -1.67
N VAL A 482 -10.87 -13.14 -2.65
CA VAL A 482 -12.34 -13.26 -2.54
C VAL A 482 -12.76 -14.74 -2.43
N ALA A 483 -12.13 -15.64 -3.20
CA ALA A 483 -12.34 -17.08 -3.09
C ALA A 483 -11.92 -17.61 -1.70
N ARG A 484 -10.81 -17.11 -1.15
CA ARG A 484 -10.31 -17.49 0.18
C ARG A 484 -11.23 -17.03 1.31
N LEU A 485 -11.83 -15.84 1.22
CA LEU A 485 -12.85 -15.40 2.16
C LEU A 485 -14.13 -16.26 2.07
N LEU A 486 -14.52 -16.70 0.87
CA LEU A 486 -15.65 -17.61 0.71
C LEU A 486 -15.36 -18.99 1.34
N LEU A 487 -14.11 -19.48 1.27
CA LEU A 487 -13.66 -20.67 2.01
C LEU A 487 -13.71 -20.46 3.53
N ASN A 488 -13.33 -19.28 4.03
CA ASN A 488 -13.48 -18.95 5.45
C ASN A 488 -14.94 -18.95 5.90
N ASP A 489 -15.88 -18.54 5.04
CA ASP A 489 -17.31 -18.61 5.34
C ASP A 489 -17.89 -20.02 5.19
N PHE A 490 -17.41 -20.83 4.26
CA PHE A 490 -17.79 -22.24 4.15
C PHE A 490 -17.36 -23.05 5.38
N LEU A 491 -16.07 -23.00 5.75
CA LEU A 491 -15.52 -23.81 6.85
C LEU A 491 -16.00 -23.35 8.23
N SER A 492 -16.31 -22.05 8.39
CA SER A 492 -16.85 -21.49 9.64
C SER A 492 -18.38 -21.63 9.74
N ASP A 493 -19.05 -22.18 8.72
CA ASP A 493 -20.41 -22.67 8.89
C ASP A 493 -20.37 -24.04 9.60
N GLN A 494 -21.44 -24.40 10.29
CA GLN A 494 -21.62 -25.76 10.80
C GLN A 494 -22.31 -26.64 9.75
N ASN A 495 -23.35 -26.10 9.11
CA ASN A 495 -24.23 -26.79 8.17
C ASN A 495 -24.40 -25.97 6.87
N PRO A 496 -23.32 -25.77 6.07
CA PRO A 496 -23.40 -25.00 4.83
C PRO A 496 -24.34 -25.68 3.82
N GLU A 497 -25.30 -24.94 3.30
CA GLU A 497 -26.19 -25.40 2.23
C GLU A 497 -25.36 -25.68 0.96
N THR A 498 -25.35 -26.96 0.57
CA THR A 498 -24.46 -27.57 -0.42
C THR A 498 -25.21 -28.33 -1.51
N ALA A 499 -26.47 -28.75 -1.25
CA ALA A 499 -27.32 -29.27 -2.32
C ALA A 499 -27.75 -28.15 -3.30
N SER A 500 -27.64 -26.88 -2.90
CA SER A 500 -27.97 -25.70 -3.68
C SER A 500 -27.16 -24.47 -3.27
N GLY A 501 -27.38 -23.32 -3.92
CA GLY A 501 -26.76 -22.04 -3.53
C GLY A 501 -25.26 -21.96 -3.83
N ILE A 502 -24.57 -21.08 -3.08
CA ILE A 502 -23.19 -20.67 -3.39
C ILE A 502 -22.13 -21.73 -3.06
N PHE A 503 -22.40 -22.64 -2.13
CA PHE A 503 -21.47 -23.72 -1.76
C PHE A 503 -21.74 -25.05 -2.49
N SER A 504 -22.56 -25.03 -3.55
CA SER A 504 -22.98 -26.27 -4.20
C SER A 504 -21.84 -26.99 -4.91
N GLY A 505 -21.65 -28.28 -4.60
CA GLY A 505 -20.53 -29.08 -5.10
C GLY A 505 -19.20 -28.86 -4.37
N LEU A 506 -19.23 -28.31 -3.15
CA LEU A 506 -18.04 -28.08 -2.31
C LEU A 506 -17.95 -29.04 -1.10
N GLU A 507 -18.79 -30.07 -1.04
CA GLU A 507 -18.90 -31.02 0.08
C GLU A 507 -17.57 -31.73 0.36
N ALA A 508 -16.83 -32.06 -0.71
CA ALA A 508 -15.51 -32.69 -0.65
C ALA A 508 -14.46 -31.87 0.10
N PHE A 509 -14.72 -30.58 0.33
CA PHE A 509 -13.83 -29.64 1.01
C PHE A 509 -14.23 -29.40 2.48
N ARG A 510 -15.22 -30.12 3.02
CA ARG A 510 -15.81 -29.80 4.34
C ARG A 510 -14.85 -29.86 5.53
N ASP A 511 -13.93 -30.82 5.51
CA ASP A 511 -13.04 -31.18 6.63
C ASP A 511 -11.58 -30.72 6.42
N ILE A 512 -11.31 -29.92 5.38
CA ILE A 512 -9.98 -29.35 5.14
C ILE A 512 -9.68 -28.20 6.12
N LYS A 513 -8.40 -27.94 6.35
CA LYS A 513 -7.95 -26.79 7.12
C LYS A 513 -7.53 -25.63 6.23
N LEU A 514 -7.54 -24.43 6.79
CA LEU A 514 -7.04 -23.24 6.10
C LEU A 514 -5.51 -23.35 5.92
N GLU A 515 -4.79 -23.75 6.95
CA GLU A 515 -3.32 -23.82 6.93
C GLU A 515 -2.73 -24.79 5.89
N ASP A 516 -3.46 -25.85 5.55
CA ASP A 516 -3.00 -26.89 4.61
C ASP A 516 -3.27 -26.52 3.13
N THR A 517 -4.04 -25.45 2.85
CA THR A 517 -4.69 -25.25 1.55
C THR A 517 -4.25 -24.01 0.76
N TYR A 518 -3.22 -23.27 1.21
CA TYR A 518 -2.72 -22.05 0.54
C TYR A 518 -2.27 -22.23 -0.92
N PHE A 519 -1.93 -23.46 -1.32
CA PHE A 519 -1.49 -23.82 -2.68
C PHE A 519 -2.26 -25.01 -3.25
N ASP A 520 -3.38 -25.40 -2.63
CA ASP A 520 -4.25 -26.45 -3.16
C ASP A 520 -4.99 -25.92 -4.40
N ARG A 521 -4.70 -26.54 -5.55
CA ARG A 521 -5.21 -26.08 -6.85
C ARG A 521 -6.68 -26.44 -7.07
N ASP A 522 -7.19 -27.48 -6.42
CA ASP A 522 -8.57 -27.91 -6.57
C ASP A 522 -9.48 -27.11 -5.64
N VAL A 523 -9.03 -26.82 -4.41
CA VAL A 523 -9.65 -25.82 -3.52
C VAL A 523 -9.66 -24.44 -4.19
N GLU A 524 -8.52 -23.96 -4.69
CA GLU A 524 -8.43 -22.68 -5.40
C GLU A 524 -9.43 -22.60 -6.56
N LYS A 525 -9.43 -23.61 -7.44
CA LYS A 525 -10.28 -23.66 -8.63
C LYS A 525 -11.77 -23.77 -8.28
N ALA A 526 -12.13 -24.55 -7.26
CA ALA A 526 -13.51 -24.71 -6.81
C ALA A 526 -14.05 -23.41 -6.20
N PHE A 527 -13.30 -22.80 -5.27
CA PHE A 527 -13.74 -21.57 -4.62
C PHE A 527 -13.66 -20.35 -5.54
N MET A 528 -12.71 -20.26 -6.47
CA MET A 528 -12.72 -19.21 -7.52
C MET A 528 -13.91 -19.33 -8.48
N LYS A 529 -14.43 -20.55 -8.72
CA LYS A 529 -15.67 -20.76 -9.49
C LYS A 529 -16.90 -20.34 -8.67
N ALA A 530 -16.98 -20.77 -7.40
CA ALA A 530 -18.09 -20.44 -6.51
C ALA A 530 -18.19 -18.94 -6.20
N SER A 531 -17.04 -18.27 -5.99
CA SER A 531 -16.96 -16.85 -5.68
C SER A 531 -16.97 -15.93 -6.92
N ALA A 532 -17.10 -16.48 -8.13
CA ALA A 532 -16.92 -15.71 -9.38
C ALA A 532 -17.88 -14.51 -9.47
N GLU A 533 -19.13 -14.69 -9.05
CA GLU A 533 -20.14 -13.64 -9.11
C GLU A 533 -20.04 -12.64 -7.94
N LEU A 534 -19.67 -13.10 -6.74
CA LEU A 534 -19.30 -12.19 -5.65
C LEU A 534 -18.10 -11.30 -6.04
N PHE A 535 -17.10 -11.88 -6.72
CA PHE A 535 -15.96 -11.12 -7.24
C PHE A 535 -16.40 -10.10 -8.31
N ASN A 536 -17.23 -10.49 -9.28
CA ASN A 536 -17.77 -9.59 -10.30
C ASN A 536 -18.49 -8.38 -9.68
N GLN A 537 -19.37 -8.62 -8.69
CA GLN A 537 -20.22 -7.60 -8.09
C GLN A 537 -19.49 -6.73 -7.06
N LYS A 538 -18.67 -7.35 -6.18
CA LYS A 538 -18.17 -6.69 -4.96
C LYS A 538 -16.73 -6.20 -5.06
N THR A 539 -15.94 -6.66 -6.03
CA THR A 539 -14.48 -6.42 -6.05
C THR A 539 -13.94 -6.03 -7.43
N LYS A 540 -14.45 -6.59 -8.52
CA LYS A 540 -13.88 -6.43 -9.87
C LYS A 540 -13.74 -4.97 -10.32
N ALA A 541 -14.71 -4.11 -10.00
CA ALA A 541 -14.65 -2.68 -10.30
C ALA A 541 -13.43 -2.00 -9.62
N SER A 542 -13.12 -2.39 -8.37
CA SER A 542 -11.98 -1.83 -7.63
C SER A 542 -10.61 -2.13 -8.26
N LEU A 543 -10.53 -3.03 -9.24
CA LEU A 543 -9.26 -3.40 -9.88
C LEU A 543 -8.88 -2.52 -11.09
N LEU A 544 -9.66 -1.50 -11.46
CA LEU A 544 -9.38 -0.63 -12.62
C LEU A 544 -7.95 -0.06 -12.60
N VAL A 545 -7.56 0.66 -11.53
CA VAL A 545 -6.21 1.23 -11.40
C VAL A 545 -5.16 0.13 -11.31
N SER A 546 -5.37 -0.93 -10.53
CA SER A 546 -4.36 -2.00 -10.38
C SER A 546 -4.09 -2.72 -11.71
N ASN A 547 -5.12 -3.04 -12.49
CA ASN A 547 -4.99 -3.67 -13.81
C ASN A 547 -4.32 -2.76 -14.86
N GLN A 548 -4.55 -1.44 -14.79
CA GLN A 548 -4.07 -0.45 -15.77
C GLN A 548 -2.78 0.28 -15.33
N ASN A 549 -2.31 0.12 -14.09
CA ASN A 549 -1.14 0.84 -13.57
C ASN A 549 -0.14 -0.04 -12.81
N GLY A 550 -0.50 -1.26 -12.41
CA GLY A 550 0.40 -2.18 -11.68
C GLY A 550 0.21 -2.14 -10.15
N ASN A 551 1.21 -2.65 -9.44
CA ASN A 551 1.30 -2.54 -7.99
C ASN A 551 1.84 -1.15 -7.61
N MET A 552 1.11 -0.42 -6.78
CA MET A 552 1.58 0.87 -6.26
C MET A 552 2.02 0.77 -4.80
N TYR A 553 2.34 -0.41 -4.27
CA TYR A 553 2.64 -0.65 -2.84
C TYR A 553 1.61 0.02 -1.89
N THR A 554 1.99 1.01 -1.07
CA THR A 554 1.10 1.58 -0.04
C THR A 554 -0.19 2.20 -0.57
N PRO A 555 -0.20 3.03 -1.64
CA PRO A 555 -1.45 3.49 -2.27
C PRO A 555 -2.22 2.42 -3.04
N SER A 556 -1.74 1.17 -3.21
CA SER A 556 -2.45 0.16 -4.03
C SER A 556 -3.89 -0.10 -3.58
N VAL A 557 -4.13 -0.25 -2.26
CA VAL A 557 -5.49 -0.44 -1.72
C VAL A 557 -6.38 0.80 -1.87
N TYR A 558 -5.79 2.00 -1.83
CA TYR A 558 -6.54 3.25 -1.98
C TYR A 558 -6.76 3.63 -3.45
N GLY A 559 -5.90 3.18 -4.37
CA GLY A 559 -6.18 3.14 -5.79
C GLY A 559 -7.33 2.18 -6.13
N CYS A 560 -7.51 1.12 -5.34
CA CYS A 560 -8.69 0.26 -5.44
C CYS A 560 -9.95 0.94 -4.89
N LEU A 561 -9.86 1.72 -3.81
CA LEU A 561 -10.96 2.58 -3.34
C LEU A 561 -11.32 3.64 -4.41
N ALA A 562 -10.33 4.33 -4.98
CA ALA A 562 -10.54 5.31 -6.04
C ALA A 562 -11.21 4.69 -7.27
N SER A 563 -10.76 3.49 -7.66
CA SER A 563 -11.37 2.70 -8.74
C SER A 563 -12.84 2.38 -8.48
N LEU A 564 -13.21 2.07 -7.23
CA LEU A 564 -14.59 1.81 -6.85
C LEU A 564 -15.46 3.07 -6.96
N LEU A 565 -14.99 4.19 -6.38
CA LEU A 565 -15.70 5.47 -6.38
C LEU A 565 -15.89 6.04 -7.79
N ALA A 566 -14.94 5.80 -8.69
CA ALA A 566 -15.00 6.25 -10.09
C ALA A 566 -16.01 5.50 -10.99
N GLN A 567 -16.60 4.39 -10.51
CA GLN A 567 -17.43 3.49 -11.34
C GLN A 567 -18.86 3.27 -10.82
N TYR A 568 -19.21 3.82 -9.66
CA TYR A 568 -20.55 3.72 -9.07
C TYR A 568 -21.07 5.10 -8.67
N SER A 569 -22.37 5.34 -8.89
CA SER A 569 -23.01 6.58 -8.50
C SER A 569 -23.23 6.67 -6.98
N PRO A 570 -23.42 7.89 -6.43
CA PRO A 570 -23.71 8.09 -5.01
C PRO A 570 -24.84 7.20 -4.47
N GLU A 571 -25.93 7.03 -5.22
CA GLU A 571 -27.11 6.25 -4.78
C GLU A 571 -26.83 4.74 -4.72
N HIS A 572 -25.89 4.24 -5.51
CA HIS A 572 -25.49 2.84 -5.47
C HIS A 572 -24.50 2.55 -4.33
N LEU A 573 -23.67 3.55 -4.00
CA LEU A 573 -22.74 3.52 -2.87
C LEU A 573 -23.42 3.81 -1.53
N ALA A 574 -24.54 4.53 -1.52
CA ALA A 574 -25.26 4.99 -0.33
C ALA A 574 -25.49 3.88 0.70
N GLY A 575 -25.10 4.14 1.96
CA GLY A 575 -25.26 3.22 3.07
C GLY A 575 -24.46 1.91 2.99
N GLN A 576 -23.69 1.66 1.93
CA GLN A 576 -22.96 0.41 1.74
C GLN A 576 -21.86 0.22 2.79
N ARG A 577 -21.46 -1.04 3.01
CA ARG A 577 -20.24 -1.38 3.74
C ARG A 577 -19.14 -1.77 2.74
N ILE A 578 -18.02 -1.07 2.75
CA ILE A 578 -16.83 -1.42 1.98
C ILE A 578 -15.85 -2.12 2.94
N SER A 579 -15.50 -3.38 2.68
CA SER A 579 -14.38 -4.04 3.37
C SER A 579 -13.05 -3.57 2.75
N VAL A 580 -12.04 -3.39 3.59
CA VAL A 580 -10.71 -2.96 3.17
C VAL A 580 -9.67 -3.87 3.81
N PHE A 581 -9.04 -4.73 3.02
CA PHE A 581 -7.90 -5.53 3.46
C PHE A 581 -6.59 -4.87 3.03
N SER A 582 -5.86 -4.32 3.99
CA SER A 582 -4.50 -3.83 3.79
C SER A 582 -3.48 -4.84 4.29
N TYR A 583 -2.39 -4.99 3.53
CA TYR A 583 -1.31 -5.93 3.79
C TYR A 583 0.02 -5.31 3.38
N GLY A 584 1.08 -5.54 4.16
CA GLY A 584 2.46 -5.30 3.77
C GLY A 584 3.37 -6.36 4.40
N SER A 585 4.30 -6.89 3.63
CA SER A 585 5.22 -7.98 3.99
C SER A 585 6.12 -7.67 5.19
N GLY A 586 6.71 -8.72 5.78
CA GLY A 586 7.51 -8.65 7.01
C GLY A 586 6.89 -9.19 8.31
N PHE A 587 5.57 -9.30 8.53
CA PHE A 587 4.42 -8.68 7.86
C PHE A 587 3.43 -8.04 8.85
N ALA A 588 2.68 -7.05 8.35
CA ALA A 588 1.60 -6.36 9.03
C ALA A 588 0.35 -6.27 8.12
N ALA A 589 -0.83 -6.53 8.68
CA ALA A 589 -2.08 -6.54 7.93
C ALA A 589 -3.27 -6.12 8.80
N THR A 590 -4.27 -5.49 8.19
CA THR A 590 -5.58 -5.24 8.82
C THR A 590 -6.70 -5.36 7.80
N LEU A 591 -7.73 -6.14 8.12
CA LEU A 591 -9.05 -6.02 7.50
C LEU A 591 -9.90 -5.07 8.35
N TYR A 592 -10.36 -3.97 7.77
CA TYR A 592 -11.30 -3.05 8.39
C TYR A 592 -12.48 -2.77 7.46
N SER A 593 -13.41 -1.92 7.88
CA SER A 593 -14.53 -1.51 7.04
C SER A 593 -14.85 -0.02 7.12
N ILE A 594 -15.38 0.47 6.01
CA ILE A 594 -15.90 1.82 5.81
C ILE A 594 -17.41 1.72 5.62
N ARG A 595 -18.17 2.56 6.32
CA ARG A 595 -19.58 2.83 6.06
C ARG A 595 -19.69 4.03 5.13
N VAL A 596 -20.35 3.85 3.99
CA VAL A 596 -20.73 5.00 3.16
C VAL A 596 -21.93 5.70 3.80
N THR A 597 -21.95 7.03 3.76
CA THR A 597 -23.11 7.85 4.17
C THR A 597 -24.38 7.46 3.41
N GLN A 598 -25.55 7.79 3.97
CA GLN A 598 -26.84 7.68 3.28
C GLN A 598 -27.12 8.90 2.37
N ASP A 599 -26.39 10.00 2.53
CA ASP A 599 -26.60 11.23 1.75
C ASP A 599 -25.93 11.15 0.36
N ALA A 600 -26.72 10.67 -0.59
CA ALA A 600 -26.42 10.65 -2.01
C ALA A 600 -27.05 11.84 -2.79
N THR A 601 -27.40 12.94 -2.13
CA THR A 601 -28.01 14.09 -2.83
C THR A 601 -26.99 14.84 -3.71
N PRO A 602 -27.41 15.47 -4.82
CA PRO A 602 -26.51 16.29 -5.64
C PRO A 602 -25.87 17.42 -4.82
N GLY A 603 -24.55 17.53 -4.87
CA GLY A 603 -23.75 18.44 -4.04
C GLY A 603 -23.41 17.92 -2.65
N SER A 604 -23.82 16.70 -2.25
CA SER A 604 -23.39 16.08 -1.00
C SER A 604 -21.88 15.79 -0.99
N ALA A 605 -21.35 15.39 0.17
CA ALA A 605 -19.96 14.95 0.25
C ALA A 605 -19.69 13.66 -0.55
N LEU A 606 -20.69 12.79 -0.73
CA LEU A 606 -20.57 11.56 -1.52
C LEU A 606 -20.61 11.84 -3.03
N ASP A 607 -21.46 12.78 -3.46
CA ASP A 607 -21.48 13.27 -4.83
C ASP A 607 -20.13 13.93 -5.19
N LYS A 608 -19.60 14.79 -4.33
CA LYS A 608 -18.29 15.45 -4.52
C LYS A 608 -17.12 14.46 -4.69
N ILE A 609 -16.99 13.48 -3.79
CA ILE A 609 -15.86 12.53 -3.81
C ILE A 609 -15.95 11.48 -4.94
N THR A 610 -17.15 11.21 -5.46
CA THR A 610 -17.32 10.36 -6.66
C THR A 610 -17.11 11.17 -7.94
N ALA A 611 -17.65 12.39 -8.02
CA ALA A 611 -17.43 13.31 -9.13
C ALA A 611 -15.94 13.63 -9.33
N SER A 612 -15.17 13.87 -8.26
CA SER A 612 -13.72 14.13 -8.32
C SER A 612 -12.88 12.98 -8.88
N LEU A 613 -13.45 11.78 -8.98
CA LEU A 613 -12.80 10.57 -9.49
C LEU A 613 -13.45 10.04 -10.78
N SER A 614 -14.52 10.67 -11.27
CA SER A 614 -15.22 10.26 -12.50
C SER A 614 -14.36 10.30 -13.77
N ASP A 615 -13.29 11.11 -13.77
CA ASP A 615 -12.31 11.23 -14.85
C ASP A 615 -11.21 10.13 -14.82
N LEU A 616 -11.17 9.28 -13.79
CA LEU A 616 -10.07 8.36 -13.50
C LEU A 616 -9.73 7.43 -14.67
N LYS A 617 -10.74 6.90 -15.38
CA LYS A 617 -10.50 6.07 -16.56
C LYS A 617 -9.89 6.88 -17.71
N THR A 618 -10.44 8.06 -18.00
CA THR A 618 -9.93 8.97 -19.03
C THR A 618 -8.47 9.34 -18.77
N ARG A 619 -8.11 9.59 -17.49
CA ARG A 619 -6.73 9.84 -17.05
C ARG A 619 -5.81 8.63 -17.20
N LEU A 620 -6.31 7.40 -17.01
CA LEU A 620 -5.55 6.17 -17.23
C LEU A 620 -5.34 5.88 -18.73
N ASP A 621 -6.30 6.24 -19.58
CA ASP A 621 -6.26 6.03 -21.03
C ASP A 621 -5.52 7.15 -21.79
N SER A 622 -5.38 8.36 -21.21
CA SER A 622 -4.61 9.47 -21.79
C SER A 622 -3.08 9.34 -21.64
N ARG A 623 -2.59 8.29 -20.99
CA ARG A 623 -1.14 8.06 -20.78
C ARG A 623 -0.44 7.58 -22.05
N LYS A 624 0.85 7.90 -22.15
CA LYS A 624 1.77 7.48 -23.22
C LYS A 624 2.15 6.00 -23.06
N CYS A 625 1.89 5.18 -24.08
CA CYS A 625 2.44 3.83 -24.13
C CYS A 625 3.92 3.90 -24.54
N ILE A 626 4.79 3.20 -23.80
CA ILE A 626 6.23 3.10 -24.03
C ILE A 626 6.57 1.66 -24.41
N ALA A 627 7.51 1.51 -25.35
CA ALA A 627 7.98 0.21 -25.81
C ALA A 627 8.81 -0.50 -24.71
N PRO A 628 8.77 -1.85 -24.60
CA PRO A 628 9.44 -2.58 -23.52
C PRO A 628 10.96 -2.37 -23.44
N ASP A 629 11.64 -2.17 -24.56
CA ASP A 629 13.07 -1.86 -24.65
C ASP A 629 13.40 -0.50 -24.02
N VAL A 630 12.63 0.54 -24.37
CA VAL A 630 12.75 1.89 -23.80
C VAL A 630 12.43 1.88 -22.30
N PHE A 631 11.43 1.09 -21.88
CA PHE A 631 11.13 0.86 -20.47
C PHE A 631 12.30 0.20 -19.72
N VAL A 632 12.92 -0.84 -20.30
CA VAL A 632 14.06 -1.53 -19.67
C VAL A 632 15.29 -0.63 -19.56
N GLU A 633 15.59 0.20 -20.57
CA GLU A 633 16.67 1.18 -20.48
C GLU A 633 16.35 2.26 -19.43
N ASN A 634 15.09 2.70 -19.30
CA ASN A 634 14.68 3.61 -18.24
C ASN A 634 14.86 3.00 -16.82
N MET A 635 14.54 1.72 -16.64
CA MET A 635 14.80 1.00 -15.39
C MET A 635 16.29 0.83 -15.10
N LYS A 636 17.14 0.74 -16.13
CA LYS A 636 18.60 0.72 -16.02
C LYS A 636 19.15 2.10 -15.62
N ILE A 637 18.70 3.18 -16.25
CA ILE A 637 19.02 4.57 -15.84
C ILE A 637 18.63 4.77 -14.37
N ARG A 638 17.45 4.31 -13.94
CA ARG A 638 17.02 4.39 -12.54
C ARG A 638 17.97 3.63 -11.60
N GLN A 639 18.39 2.42 -11.96
CA GLN A 639 19.36 1.64 -11.18
C GLN A 639 20.73 2.33 -11.09
N GLU A 640 21.23 2.89 -12.19
CA GLU A 640 22.54 3.57 -12.26
C GLU A 640 22.54 4.92 -11.52
N THR A 641 21.41 5.63 -11.53
CA THR A 641 21.24 6.95 -10.90
C THR A 641 20.89 6.92 -9.42
N HIS A 642 20.49 5.76 -8.86
CA HIS A 642 19.89 5.64 -7.52
C HIS A 642 20.71 6.30 -6.38
N HIS A 643 22.05 6.25 -6.46
CA HIS A 643 22.98 6.86 -5.50
C HIS A 643 23.77 8.07 -6.04
N LEU A 644 23.43 8.60 -7.22
CA LEU A 644 24.20 9.69 -7.83
C LEU A 644 23.86 11.06 -7.22
N ALA A 645 24.81 11.58 -6.46
CA ALA A 645 24.93 13.00 -6.18
C ALA A 645 25.37 13.79 -7.43
N ASN A 646 25.14 15.10 -7.43
CA ASN A 646 25.47 16.01 -8.54
C ASN A 646 24.79 15.66 -9.89
N TYR A 647 23.67 14.94 -9.87
CA TYR A 647 22.92 14.52 -11.04
C TYR A 647 21.84 15.54 -11.47
N ILE A 648 21.59 15.64 -12.78
CA ILE A 648 20.47 16.39 -13.36
C ILE A 648 19.67 15.40 -14.21
N PRO A 649 18.39 15.13 -13.90
CA PRO A 649 17.57 14.21 -14.68
C PRO A 649 17.48 14.59 -16.16
N GLN A 650 17.46 13.56 -17.02
CA GLN A 650 17.60 13.69 -18.47
C GLN A 650 16.27 13.54 -19.21
N CYS A 651 15.26 12.88 -18.63
CA CYS A 651 13.96 12.73 -19.30
C CYS A 651 13.25 14.09 -19.48
N SER A 652 12.38 14.17 -20.49
CA SER A 652 11.63 15.37 -20.81
C SER A 652 10.64 15.73 -19.69
N VAL A 653 10.53 17.02 -19.37
CA VAL A 653 9.45 17.53 -18.50
C VAL A 653 8.12 17.52 -19.25
N GLU A 654 8.11 17.70 -20.57
CA GLU A 654 6.89 17.76 -21.38
C GLU A 654 6.16 16.42 -21.54
N ASP A 655 6.81 15.30 -21.17
CA ASP A 655 6.15 14.01 -21.08
C ASP A 655 5.28 13.87 -19.81
N LEU A 656 5.41 14.77 -18.83
CA LEU A 656 4.66 14.74 -17.56
C LEU A 656 3.27 15.39 -17.68
N PHE A 657 2.32 14.94 -16.85
CA PHE A 657 1.03 15.62 -16.72
C PHE A 657 1.19 17.07 -16.23
N GLU A 658 0.23 17.95 -16.59
CA GLU A 658 0.20 19.33 -16.11
C GLU A 658 0.04 19.39 -14.59
N GLY A 659 0.68 20.39 -13.95
CA GLY A 659 0.69 20.54 -12.49
C GLY A 659 1.45 19.45 -11.72
N THR A 660 2.21 18.57 -12.40
CA THR A 660 3.08 17.56 -11.78
C THR A 660 4.39 18.18 -11.29
N TRP A 661 4.77 17.88 -10.05
CA TRP A 661 6.11 18.15 -9.53
C TRP A 661 7.13 17.15 -10.06
N TYR A 662 8.35 17.61 -10.31
CA TYR A 662 9.44 16.79 -10.84
C TYR A 662 10.80 17.18 -10.24
N LEU A 663 11.73 16.24 -10.26
CA LEU A 663 13.12 16.42 -9.83
C LEU A 663 13.90 17.26 -10.86
N VAL A 664 14.40 18.41 -10.41
CA VAL A 664 15.22 19.33 -11.21
C VAL A 664 16.69 18.92 -11.14
N ARG A 665 17.19 18.64 -9.94
CA ARG A 665 18.60 18.31 -9.65
C ARG A 665 18.75 17.60 -8.31
N VAL A 666 19.73 16.70 -8.24
CA VAL A 666 20.37 16.24 -7.01
C VAL A 666 21.74 16.89 -6.93
N ASP A 667 22.06 17.62 -5.87
CA ASP A 667 23.36 18.29 -5.75
C ASP A 667 24.47 17.38 -5.19
N GLU A 668 25.69 17.90 -5.05
CA GLU A 668 26.85 17.19 -4.52
C GLU A 668 26.73 16.78 -3.03
N LYS A 669 25.68 17.23 -2.35
CA LYS A 669 25.34 16.91 -0.95
C LYS A 669 24.04 16.11 -0.86
N HIS A 670 23.59 15.52 -1.97
CA HIS A 670 22.33 14.77 -2.11
C HIS A 670 21.06 15.60 -1.83
N ARG A 671 21.15 16.93 -1.76
CA ARG A 671 19.97 17.80 -1.63
C ARG A 671 19.23 17.79 -2.96
N ARG A 672 17.92 17.57 -2.90
CA ARG A 672 17.04 17.44 -4.06
C ARG A 672 16.21 18.71 -4.24
N THR A 673 16.27 19.30 -5.43
CA THR A 673 15.46 20.46 -5.82
C THR A 673 14.34 20.01 -6.76
N TYR A 674 13.13 20.49 -6.53
CA TYR A 674 11.95 20.19 -7.34
C TYR A 674 11.38 21.46 -7.96
N ALA A 675 10.64 21.28 -9.06
CA ALA A 675 9.81 22.32 -9.65
C ALA A 675 8.50 21.69 -10.13
N ARG A 676 7.50 22.51 -10.44
CA ARG A 676 6.19 22.08 -10.93
C ARG A 676 6.10 22.34 -12.44
N ARG A 677 5.58 21.37 -13.21
CA ARG A 677 5.21 21.60 -14.61
C ARG A 677 4.00 22.55 -14.64
N PRO A 678 4.02 23.64 -15.44
CA PRO A 678 2.88 24.56 -15.56
C PRO A 678 1.57 23.88 -15.93
N ILE A 679 0.47 24.61 -15.71
CA ILE A 679 -0.87 24.29 -16.20
C ILE A 679 -1.19 25.28 -17.32
N MET A 680 -1.69 24.82 -18.46
CA MET A 680 -2.00 25.71 -19.59
C MET A 680 -3.30 26.49 -19.33
N GLY A 681 -3.15 27.61 -18.64
CA GLY A 681 -4.24 28.50 -18.23
C GLY A 681 -3.73 29.68 -17.40
N ASP A 682 -2.68 29.47 -16.61
CA ASP A 682 -1.89 30.55 -16.05
C ASP A 682 -1.13 31.25 -17.18
N GLY A 683 -1.25 32.58 -17.25
CA GLY A 683 -0.50 33.40 -18.20
C GLY A 683 1.01 33.36 -17.91
N PRO A 684 1.87 33.75 -18.89
CA PRO A 684 3.30 33.77 -18.68
C PRO A 684 3.68 34.80 -17.62
N LEU A 685 3.88 34.33 -16.39
CA LEU A 685 4.82 34.97 -15.47
C LEU A 685 6.21 34.94 -16.15
N GLU A 686 6.90 36.08 -16.11
CA GLU A 686 8.16 36.32 -16.83
C GLU A 686 9.20 35.22 -16.56
N ALA A 687 10.02 34.90 -17.57
CA ALA A 687 11.03 33.84 -17.50
C ALA A 687 12.26 34.25 -16.65
N GLY A 688 12.05 34.51 -15.36
CA GLY A 688 13.08 34.78 -14.36
C GLY A 688 13.51 33.50 -13.64
N VAL A 689 14.74 33.05 -13.87
CA VAL A 689 15.36 31.98 -13.05
C VAL A 689 15.90 32.59 -11.77
N GLU A 690 15.02 32.86 -10.79
CA GLU A 690 15.43 33.37 -9.49
C GLU A 690 16.07 32.26 -8.62
N VAL A 691 17.40 32.11 -8.77
CA VAL A 691 18.22 31.40 -7.79
C VAL A 691 18.30 32.25 -6.53
N VAL A 692 17.50 31.91 -5.53
CA VAL A 692 17.48 32.63 -4.24
C VAL A 692 18.86 32.57 -3.57
N HIS A 693 19.51 33.73 -3.46
CA HIS A 693 20.71 33.96 -2.66
C HIS A 693 20.51 35.19 -1.76
N PRO A 694 20.83 35.12 -0.46
CA PRO A 694 20.52 36.19 0.49
C PRO A 694 21.55 37.33 0.41
N GLY A 695 21.10 38.56 0.17
CA GLY A 695 21.98 39.72 0.23
C GLY A 695 21.31 41.09 0.05
N ILE A 696 21.70 42.03 0.91
CA ILE A 696 21.61 43.49 0.75
C ILE A 696 20.20 44.12 0.85
N VAL A 697 19.86 44.47 2.09
CA VAL A 697 19.33 45.77 2.57
C VAL A 697 18.91 46.80 1.50
N HIS A 698 17.70 47.35 1.62
CA HIS A 698 17.42 48.74 1.25
C HIS A 698 16.36 49.40 2.15
N GLU A 699 16.12 50.69 1.93
CA GLU A 699 15.67 51.65 2.95
C GLU A 699 14.14 51.90 3.00
N HIS A 700 13.75 52.75 3.96
CA HIS A 700 12.39 52.88 4.46
C HIS A 700 11.81 54.28 4.17
N ILE A 701 10.73 54.37 3.37
CA ILE A 701 9.99 55.62 3.07
C ILE A 701 8.47 55.35 3.23
N PRO A 702 7.67 56.26 3.85
CA PRO A 702 6.40 55.87 4.49
C PRO A 702 5.12 56.12 3.68
N SER A 703 4.02 55.46 4.11
CA SER A 703 2.67 55.60 3.54
C SER A 703 1.89 56.83 4.07
N PRO A 704 0.97 57.41 3.26
CA PRO A 704 0.15 58.56 3.66
C PRO A 704 -1.11 58.18 4.46
N ALA A 705 -1.50 59.04 5.40
CA ALA A 705 -2.64 58.81 6.30
C ALA A 705 -4.02 59.15 5.66
N LYS A 706 -5.08 58.49 6.15
CA LYS A 706 -6.48 58.92 6.00
C LYS A 706 -7.11 59.21 7.36
N LYS A 707 -7.97 60.23 7.42
CA LYS A 707 -8.58 60.78 8.63
C LYS A 707 -9.90 60.06 8.97
N VAL A 708 -10.23 59.98 10.25
CA VAL A 708 -11.55 59.60 10.79
C VAL A 708 -12.00 60.70 11.77
N PRO A 709 -13.26 61.16 11.75
CA PRO A 709 -13.73 62.26 12.61
C PRO A 709 -14.03 61.82 14.07
N ARG A 710 -13.97 62.78 15.00
CA ARG A 710 -14.40 62.68 16.42
C ARG A 710 -15.72 63.44 16.64
N ILE A 711 -16.46 63.10 17.71
CA ILE A 711 -17.22 63.99 18.64
C ILE A 711 -18.16 63.12 19.54
N PRO A 712 -18.32 63.36 20.87
CA PRO A 712 -17.37 63.87 21.87
C PRO A 712 -17.40 63.04 23.20
N ALA A 713 -16.96 63.63 24.31
CA ALA A 713 -16.89 63.10 25.70
C ALA A 713 -18.28 63.00 26.39
N THR A 714 -18.47 62.55 27.65
CA THR A 714 -17.59 62.34 28.83
C THR A 714 -17.96 61.05 29.60
N THR A 715 -17.33 60.60 30.71
CA THR A 715 -16.14 61.03 31.50
C THR A 715 -15.35 59.75 31.93
N GLU A 716 -14.66 59.49 33.07
CA GLU A 716 -14.28 60.21 34.32
C GLU A 716 -12.87 59.72 34.82
N SER A 717 -12.51 59.92 36.09
CA SER A 717 -11.26 59.49 36.77
C SER A 717 -11.46 58.23 37.65
N GLU A 718 -10.47 57.51 38.22
CA GLU A 718 -9.04 57.68 38.56
C GLU A 718 -8.28 56.34 38.31
N GLY A 719 -6.94 56.14 38.37
CA GLY A 719 -5.77 57.00 38.56
C GLY A 719 -4.47 56.16 38.80
N VAL A 720 -3.28 56.79 38.69
CA VAL A 720 -1.98 56.37 39.28
C VAL A 720 -1.28 55.06 38.78
N THR A 721 -0.37 55.20 37.79
CA THR A 721 1.10 54.82 37.71
C THR A 721 1.65 53.54 38.43
N VAL A 722 2.77 52.86 38.04
CA VAL A 722 4.13 53.28 37.57
C VAL A 722 4.84 52.16 36.72
N ALA A 723 5.52 52.57 35.64
CA ALA A 723 6.76 52.11 34.95
C ALA A 723 7.37 50.66 35.00
N ILE A 724 7.92 50.25 33.83
CA ILE A 724 9.27 49.61 33.57
C ILE A 724 9.48 48.15 34.08
N SER A 725 10.14 47.20 33.40
CA SER A 725 11.14 47.21 32.29
C SER A 725 10.95 46.05 31.28
N ASN A 726 11.69 46.09 30.16
CA ASN A 726 11.97 44.92 29.32
C ASN A 726 13.01 44.01 29.99
N GLY A 727 12.95 42.70 29.74
CA GLY A 727 14.02 41.74 30.02
C GLY A 727 14.04 40.64 28.97
N GLU A 728 15.23 40.24 28.53
CA GLU A 728 15.42 39.26 27.45
C GLU A 728 15.33 37.82 27.98
N HIS A 729 14.68 36.93 27.22
CA HIS A 729 15.17 35.57 26.94
C HIS A 729 14.41 34.90 25.79
#